data_AF-A0A9P5RCE6-F1
#
_entry.id   AF-A0A9P5RCE6-F1
#
_cell.length_a   1.000
_cell.length_b   1.000
_cell.length_c   1.000
_cell.angle_alpha   90.00
_cell.angle_beta   90.00
_cell.angle_gamma   90.00
#
_symmetry.space_group_name_H-M   'P 1'
#
loop_
_entity.id
_entity.type
_entity.pdbx_description
1 polymer ?
#
loop_
_entity_poly.entity_id
_entity_poly.type
_entity_poly.pdbx_seq_one_letter_code
_entity_poly.pdbx_strand_id
1 'polypeptide(L)'
;MSTPPLAIPEVILRIGLYIQIWFPATSDKNITTYKFQPQDLLAAIKLNRLFHTTLEPLLWTISQFVNLGWAVQLIKANPNINLLDWNYPDEDEYQVNGCNPEPLELGFAKDLQYISGLQKLRSLTLRAWTIDILYLFHVLDKMADSLEELCLAKDCKIVQNPAVDTATTTLVRRHFATMTEKQVAEAVKAALLSKLTTLHLGIYWGGSYTDYVYDLVRACPVLETLALDPSLDLKLKTWKPILREFCPQLRAVHYIPHHWPQEKRRWYFSNNEGVIALIESIAPGNLMDLRIQLQVLDNRVTTAILKHGVRLETLEMLFPGYGGELFGNVAKITQRCKRLKRLSLRSARDDWSARDAEALLTKLGEPWICQELESLELRGFMPDILDYIADATPGKYDTGEPSDDPASYFELKWRLPQHWRCIPRSMELSNDSSPSNLVHPHLRIMVFAAIISRVGKYIPVWFPRQTRDRSSEFDFKPKHLLSAMKVNRTFYAALSPYLWTVYNESALEPRLYKDSHTSNNFPAVTLPSTGLGCLTLSKNCRHIRYLGLVQDKLPSFMYQQPTMFDFKDCTNLRELRLSMFVDPQWAGQLIRANPNLRVLEWSYPDLIVFNQYRSSTHSSNPRGSDDLEYLSSLSKLRSLKLQGWVLLPLHLCQVLNFNADTLEELNIASESRVIQLLEQPTDAIWLVPKHSEAPSSTTGTEDELQVEKNVPLSLPKLKSLHLNLDWSRSTGESIYGLVKSMPALEELNITLDQHMDLHKLGRNLKASCPNLHSIRTNGQEFKNETPVDRLKIVALSGACAPEHLVNFKIGLSMLDLFTTGSLLWHKDSLSNLDLTLYGRGDQGETINGLRNLLGQCRGLKRVTVIWEGQNLDRAHGSSLLSIPWACSGLEGLTLRGMEIQPIEVNNISIGNPVAEMIKAKFANLGPDFVYTQKLLNYFGWLYIPGYYSSEDWPADPVFRLLLVSMLALRSPLPILKVIQLNGETYLKPSLTFQQ
;
A
#
# COMPACT_ATOMS: atom_id res chain seq x y z
N MET A 1 -34.88 29.42 -5.84
CA MET A 1 -34.71 27.97 -6.10
C MET A 1 -33.38 27.54 -5.53
N SER A 2 -33.32 26.51 -4.70
CA SER A 2 -32.05 26.04 -4.11
C SER A 2 -31.19 25.38 -5.18
N THR A 3 -29.97 25.86 -5.37
CA THR A 3 -28.99 25.22 -6.25
C THR A 3 -28.75 23.79 -5.76
N PRO A 4 -28.91 22.76 -6.60
CA PRO A 4 -28.65 21.39 -6.20
C PRO A 4 -27.18 21.27 -5.78
N PRO A 5 -26.84 20.56 -4.68
CA PRO A 5 -25.47 20.47 -4.17
C PRO A 5 -24.44 19.99 -5.20
N LEU A 6 -24.85 19.17 -6.17
CA LEU A 6 -23.99 18.67 -7.26
C LEU A 6 -23.77 19.69 -8.40
N ALA A 7 -24.34 20.89 -8.34
CA ALA A 7 -24.02 21.98 -9.25
C ALA A 7 -22.89 22.89 -8.71
N ILE A 8 -22.35 22.58 -7.52
CA ILE A 8 -21.26 23.32 -6.89
C ILE A 8 -19.92 22.62 -7.22
N PRO A 9 -19.01 23.24 -7.99
CA PRO A 9 -17.73 22.63 -8.37
C PRO A 9 -16.91 22.12 -7.19
N GLU A 10 -16.90 22.82 -6.06
CA GLU A 10 -16.15 22.45 -4.86
C GLU A 10 -16.63 21.13 -4.26
N VAL A 11 -17.95 20.86 -4.35
CA VAL A 11 -18.54 19.58 -3.91
C VAL A 11 -18.12 18.46 -4.86
N ILE A 12 -18.13 18.70 -6.17
CA ILE A 12 -17.66 17.73 -7.16
C ILE A 12 -16.17 17.46 -7.00
N LEU A 13 -15.35 18.48 -6.82
CA LEU A 13 -13.91 18.34 -6.61
C LEU A 13 -13.62 17.52 -5.35
N ARG A 14 -14.35 17.77 -4.26
CA ARG A 14 -14.30 16.95 -3.04
C ARG A 14 -14.65 15.51 -3.33
N ILE A 15 -15.74 15.24 -4.07
CA ILE A 15 -16.10 13.87 -4.48
C ILE A 15 -14.95 13.24 -5.28
N GLY A 16 -14.38 13.98 -6.22
CA GLY A 16 -13.22 13.57 -7.02
C GLY A 16 -12.01 13.14 -6.21
N LEU A 17 -11.67 13.90 -5.17
CA LEU A 17 -10.57 13.60 -4.26
C LEU A 17 -10.78 12.31 -3.45
N TYR A 18 -12.03 11.86 -3.30
CA TYR A 18 -12.37 10.59 -2.65
C TYR A 18 -12.53 9.42 -3.63
N ILE A 19 -12.46 9.67 -4.95
CA ILE A 19 -12.42 8.57 -5.92
C ILE A 19 -11.03 7.95 -5.89
N GLN A 20 -10.96 6.68 -5.49
CA GLN A 20 -9.70 5.96 -5.37
C GLN A 20 -9.16 5.64 -6.76
N ILE A 21 -8.04 6.28 -7.13
CA ILE A 21 -7.36 6.04 -8.41
C ILE A 21 -6.07 5.22 -8.25
N TRP A 22 -5.65 4.94 -7.02
CA TRP A 22 -4.49 4.11 -6.70
C TRP A 22 -4.93 2.91 -5.88
N PHE A 23 -4.63 1.74 -6.41
CA PHE A 23 -4.94 0.47 -5.77
C PHE A 23 -3.62 -0.20 -5.40
N PRO A 24 -3.43 -0.67 -4.15
CA PRO A 24 -2.23 -1.41 -3.80
C PRO A 24 -2.10 -2.64 -4.70
N ALA A 25 -0.95 -2.78 -5.35
CA ALA A 25 -0.55 -3.95 -6.09
C ALA A 25 0.41 -4.78 -5.21
N THR A 26 0.06 -6.04 -5.01
CA THR A 26 0.88 -7.01 -4.30
C THR A 26 2.13 -7.32 -5.12
N SER A 27 3.26 -6.79 -4.67
CA SER A 27 4.60 -7.23 -5.02
C SER A 27 5.06 -8.20 -3.92
N ASP A 28 5.64 -9.35 -4.30
CA ASP A 28 6.09 -10.40 -3.35
C ASP A 28 7.21 -9.95 -2.39
N LYS A 29 7.73 -8.73 -2.52
CA LYS A 29 8.92 -8.23 -1.81
C LYS A 29 8.64 -7.31 -0.60
N ASN A 30 7.50 -7.44 0.09
CA ASN A 30 7.13 -6.61 1.26
C ASN A 30 7.04 -5.08 0.99
N ILE A 31 7.12 -4.63 -0.26
CA ILE A 31 6.99 -3.22 -0.65
C ILE A 31 5.61 -3.02 -1.25
N THR A 32 4.81 -2.13 -0.64
CA THR A 32 3.47 -1.80 -1.14
C THR A 32 3.61 -0.91 -2.39
N THR A 33 3.65 -1.51 -3.57
CA THR A 33 3.54 -0.75 -4.82
C THR A 33 2.09 -0.36 -5.06
N TYR A 34 1.82 0.84 -5.57
CA TYR A 34 0.46 1.27 -5.92
C TYR A 34 0.29 1.26 -7.45
N LYS A 35 -0.78 0.63 -7.92
CA LYS A 35 -1.17 0.60 -9.32
C LYS A 35 -2.21 1.68 -9.59
N PHE A 36 -1.91 2.56 -10.53
CA PHE A 36 -2.85 3.56 -11.02
C PHE A 36 -3.98 2.88 -11.80
N GLN A 37 -5.21 3.02 -11.32
CA GLN A 37 -6.43 2.54 -11.96
C GLN A 37 -7.51 3.64 -11.86
N PRO A 38 -7.52 4.63 -12.78
CA PRO A 38 -8.39 5.80 -12.66
C PRO A 38 -9.80 5.57 -13.21
N GLN A 39 -10.27 4.33 -13.39
CA GLN A 39 -11.50 4.05 -14.15
C GLN A 39 -12.73 4.72 -13.53
N ASP A 40 -12.83 4.75 -12.21
CA ASP A 40 -13.93 5.42 -11.51
C ASP A 40 -13.88 6.93 -11.67
N LEU A 41 -12.68 7.53 -11.71
CA LEU A 41 -12.50 8.97 -11.95
C LEU A 41 -12.83 9.31 -13.40
N LEU A 42 -12.41 8.47 -14.35
CA LEU A 42 -12.75 8.59 -15.77
C LEU A 42 -14.26 8.42 -16.00
N ALA A 43 -14.93 7.54 -15.26
CA ALA A 43 -16.39 7.41 -15.29
C ALA A 43 -17.07 8.67 -14.75
N ALA A 44 -16.57 9.23 -13.64
CA ALA A 44 -17.09 10.47 -13.06
C ALA A 44 -16.90 11.68 -13.99
N ILE A 45 -15.73 11.81 -14.64
CA ILE A 45 -15.43 12.84 -15.65
C ILE A 45 -16.45 12.80 -16.80
N LYS A 46 -16.93 11.61 -17.17
CA LYS A 46 -17.89 11.43 -18.27
C LYS A 46 -19.35 11.78 -17.93
N LEU A 47 -19.69 12.05 -16.67
CA LEU A 47 -21.08 12.26 -16.26
C LEU A 47 -21.71 13.51 -16.88
N ASN A 48 -21.03 14.66 -16.82
CA ASN A 48 -21.47 15.91 -17.46
C ASN A 48 -20.31 16.91 -17.56
N ARG A 49 -20.55 18.04 -18.24
CA ARG A 49 -19.53 19.09 -18.46
C ARG A 49 -18.96 19.64 -17.15
N LEU A 50 -19.77 19.83 -16.11
CA LEU A 50 -19.30 20.35 -14.83
C LEU A 50 -18.34 19.35 -14.15
N PHE A 51 -18.68 18.06 -14.15
CA PHE A 51 -17.80 17.00 -13.65
C PHE A 51 -16.50 16.89 -14.45
N HIS A 52 -16.58 16.93 -15.78
CA HIS A 52 -15.40 16.92 -16.64
C HIS A 52 -14.44 18.06 -16.28
N THR A 53 -14.93 19.29 -16.31
CA THR A 53 -14.10 20.49 -16.09
C THR A 53 -13.52 20.53 -14.67
N THR A 54 -14.21 19.95 -13.69
CA THR A 54 -13.79 19.95 -12.29
C THR A 54 -12.81 18.81 -11.95
N LEU A 55 -13.00 17.62 -12.54
CA LEU A 55 -12.28 16.41 -12.16
C LEU A 55 -11.09 16.07 -13.06
N GLU A 56 -11.06 16.56 -14.30
CA GLU A 56 -9.94 16.35 -15.22
C GLU A 56 -8.58 16.79 -14.64
N PRO A 57 -8.45 17.92 -13.93
CA PRO A 57 -7.18 18.30 -13.32
C PRO A 57 -6.62 17.27 -12.32
N LEU A 58 -7.48 16.49 -11.66
CA LEU A 58 -7.07 15.45 -10.70
C LEU A 58 -6.33 14.28 -11.34
N LEU A 59 -6.57 13.98 -12.63
CA LEU A 59 -5.80 12.97 -13.36
C LEU A 59 -4.32 13.35 -13.50
N TRP A 60 -4.04 14.65 -13.58
CA TRP A 60 -2.72 15.18 -13.87
C TRP A 60 -1.90 15.51 -12.61
N THR A 61 -2.55 15.63 -11.45
CA THR A 61 -1.89 16.06 -10.21
C THR A 61 -1.06 14.95 -9.53
N ILE A 62 -1.15 13.68 -9.96
CA ILE A 62 -0.82 12.53 -9.10
C ILE A 62 0.28 11.60 -9.67
N SER A 63 1.01 12.03 -10.71
CA SER A 63 2.15 11.27 -11.27
C SER A 63 3.45 11.46 -10.46
N GLN A 64 3.68 10.72 -9.37
CA GLN A 64 4.92 10.83 -8.57
C GLN A 64 5.76 9.54 -8.42
N PHE A 65 5.32 8.37 -8.90
CA PHE A 65 6.11 7.13 -8.77
C PHE A 65 6.11 6.32 -10.08
N VAL A 66 7.17 6.47 -10.87
CA VAL A 66 7.37 5.74 -12.13
C VAL A 66 8.70 4.99 -12.06
N ASN A 67 8.70 3.71 -12.45
CA ASN A 67 9.91 2.90 -12.60
C ASN A 67 10.89 3.59 -13.58
N LEU A 68 12.19 3.69 -13.23
CA LEU A 68 13.23 4.42 -13.98
C LEU A 68 13.25 4.13 -15.49
N GLY A 69 13.08 2.86 -15.90
CA GLY A 69 13.05 2.49 -17.32
C GLY A 69 11.84 3.06 -18.08
N TRP A 70 10.72 3.21 -17.40
CA TRP A 70 9.51 3.82 -17.95
C TRP A 70 9.60 5.34 -17.97
N ALA A 71 10.20 5.95 -16.94
CA ALA A 71 10.38 7.40 -16.86
C ALA A 71 11.20 7.92 -18.04
N VAL A 72 12.27 7.24 -18.42
CA VAL A 72 13.09 7.58 -19.60
C VAL A 72 12.29 7.50 -20.90
N GLN A 73 11.49 6.45 -21.09
CA GLN A 73 10.65 6.31 -22.29
C GLN A 73 9.53 7.37 -22.33
N LEU A 74 8.96 7.71 -21.16
CA LEU A 74 7.93 8.72 -21.02
C LEU A 74 8.49 10.13 -21.32
N ILE A 75 9.69 10.44 -20.82
CA ILE A 75 10.40 11.69 -21.12
C ILE A 75 10.67 11.81 -22.62
N LYS A 76 11.18 10.74 -23.26
CA LYS A 76 11.40 10.72 -24.72
C LYS A 76 10.11 10.93 -25.52
N ALA A 77 9.00 10.35 -25.07
CA ALA A 77 7.72 10.44 -25.76
C ALA A 77 7.02 11.80 -25.56
N ASN A 78 7.43 12.60 -24.56
CA ASN A 78 6.72 13.82 -24.16
C ASN A 78 7.67 15.02 -24.04
N PRO A 79 8.17 15.59 -25.16
CA PRO A 79 9.09 16.73 -25.13
C PRO A 79 8.48 18.04 -24.59
N ASN A 80 7.15 18.06 -24.34
CA ASN A 80 6.42 19.21 -23.82
C ASN A 80 6.22 19.20 -22.29
N ILE A 81 6.91 18.33 -21.56
CA ILE A 81 6.86 18.33 -20.09
C ILE A 81 7.45 19.66 -19.57
N ASN A 82 6.66 20.38 -18.76
CA ASN A 82 7.06 21.66 -18.17
C ASN A 82 7.52 21.54 -16.71
N LEU A 83 7.21 20.44 -16.02
CA LEU A 83 7.61 20.17 -14.64
C LEU A 83 8.02 18.70 -14.50
N LEU A 84 9.21 18.46 -13.95
CA LEU A 84 9.74 17.13 -13.69
C LEU A 84 10.28 17.08 -12.26
N ASP A 85 9.62 16.35 -11.37
CA ASP A 85 10.14 15.97 -10.05
C ASP A 85 10.53 14.50 -10.08
N TRP A 86 11.83 14.23 -10.05
CA TRP A 86 12.40 12.90 -10.22
C TRP A 86 13.13 12.46 -8.96
N ASN A 87 12.44 11.66 -8.16
CA ASN A 87 13.01 11.01 -7.00
C ASN A 87 13.60 9.65 -7.38
N TYR A 88 14.87 9.43 -7.04
CA TYR A 88 15.48 8.12 -7.13
C TYR A 88 14.91 7.24 -6.00
N PRO A 89 14.57 5.97 -6.26
CA PRO A 89 14.11 5.06 -5.21
C PRO A 89 15.20 4.95 -4.14
N ASP A 90 14.84 5.31 -2.90
CA ASP A 90 15.73 5.46 -1.74
C ASP A 90 16.69 4.26 -1.56
N GLU A 91 17.97 4.55 -1.26
CA GLU A 91 18.95 3.56 -0.79
C GLU A 91 18.49 2.84 0.50
N ASP A 92 17.48 3.35 1.20
CA ASP A 92 16.90 2.70 2.39
C ASP A 92 16.25 1.34 2.07
N GLU A 93 15.79 1.10 0.83
CA GLU A 93 15.39 -0.25 0.40
C GLU A 93 16.58 -1.24 0.35
N TYR A 94 17.81 -0.73 0.24
CA TYR A 94 19.04 -1.53 0.18
C TYR A 94 19.70 -1.72 1.55
N GLN A 95 19.58 -0.76 2.49
CA GLN A 95 20.23 -0.86 3.80
C GLN A 95 19.56 -1.84 4.78
N VAL A 96 18.30 -2.23 4.56
CA VAL A 96 17.57 -3.19 5.43
C VAL A 96 18.18 -4.61 5.43
N ASN A 97 19.09 -4.92 4.50
CA ASN A 97 19.68 -6.26 4.36
C ASN A 97 21.08 -6.44 4.97
N GLY A 98 21.64 -5.47 5.70
CA GLY A 98 22.89 -5.64 6.44
C GLY A 98 24.15 -5.95 5.60
N CYS A 99 24.06 -5.94 4.28
CA CYS A 99 25.19 -5.94 3.38
C CYS A 99 25.52 -4.49 3.06
N ASN A 100 26.73 -4.01 3.35
CA ASN A 100 27.26 -2.79 2.74
C ASN A 100 27.29 -3.03 1.22
N PRO A 101 26.38 -2.45 0.42
CA PRO A 101 26.58 -2.50 -1.01
C PRO A 101 27.71 -1.51 -1.30
N GLU A 102 28.82 -1.97 -1.87
CA GLU A 102 29.60 -1.05 -2.68
C GLU A 102 28.63 -0.43 -3.68
N PRO A 103 28.53 0.92 -3.78
CA PRO A 103 27.58 1.55 -4.68
C PRO A 103 27.89 1.04 -6.08
N LEU A 104 26.99 0.22 -6.64
CA LEU A 104 27.07 -0.21 -8.03
C LEU A 104 27.12 1.09 -8.87
N GLU A 105 28.31 1.42 -9.37
CA GLU A 105 28.58 2.49 -10.35
C GLU A 105 27.94 2.13 -11.70
N LEU A 106 26.66 1.78 -11.71
CA LEU A 106 25.86 1.63 -12.91
C LEU A 106 25.88 2.98 -13.63
N GLY A 107 26.14 2.96 -14.94
CA GLY A 107 26.44 4.11 -15.82
C GLY A 107 25.29 5.11 -16.04
N PHE A 108 24.68 5.59 -14.96
CA PHE A 108 23.50 6.45 -14.91
C PHE A 108 23.75 7.89 -15.34
N ALA A 109 25.01 8.31 -15.50
CA ALA A 109 25.36 9.56 -16.16
C ALA A 109 24.72 9.67 -17.57
N LYS A 110 24.49 8.53 -18.24
CA LYS A 110 23.82 8.49 -19.54
C LYS A 110 22.32 8.83 -19.49
N ASP A 111 21.64 8.62 -18.37
CA ASP A 111 20.19 8.81 -18.30
C ASP A 111 19.76 10.29 -18.18
N LEU A 112 20.63 11.13 -17.60
CA LEU A 112 20.44 12.59 -17.61
C LEU A 112 20.40 13.17 -19.03
N GLN A 113 21.08 12.53 -20.00
CA GLN A 113 21.03 12.97 -21.40
C GLN A 113 19.61 12.95 -21.97
N TYR A 114 18.71 12.11 -21.46
CA TYR A 114 17.33 12.09 -21.96
C TYR A 114 16.52 13.31 -21.54
N ILE A 115 16.86 13.94 -20.41
CA ILE A 115 16.21 15.17 -19.96
C ILE A 115 16.56 16.33 -20.91
N SER A 116 17.73 16.29 -21.58
CA SER A 116 18.14 17.33 -22.54
C SER A 116 17.17 17.54 -23.73
N GLY A 117 16.28 16.56 -24.00
CA GLY A 117 15.22 16.70 -25.00
C GLY A 117 14.02 17.54 -24.55
N LEU A 118 13.91 17.89 -23.26
CA LEU A 118 12.79 18.63 -22.68
C LEU A 118 13.01 20.16 -22.76
N GLN A 119 13.05 20.71 -23.97
CA GLN A 119 13.33 22.14 -24.21
C GLN A 119 12.29 23.13 -23.64
N LYS A 120 11.16 22.63 -23.11
CA LYS A 120 10.10 23.45 -22.49
C LYS A 120 10.05 23.29 -20.96
N LEU A 121 10.98 22.53 -20.38
CA LEU A 121 10.99 22.28 -18.96
C LEU A 121 11.23 23.57 -18.18
N ARG A 122 10.29 23.91 -17.29
CA ARG A 122 10.34 25.09 -16.42
C ARG A 122 10.82 24.75 -15.01
N SER A 123 10.48 23.58 -14.48
CA SER A 123 10.91 23.16 -13.15
C SER A 123 11.50 21.76 -13.19
N LEU A 124 12.73 21.61 -12.71
CA LEU A 124 13.46 20.35 -12.60
C LEU A 124 13.83 20.10 -11.14
N THR A 125 13.25 19.07 -10.53
CA THR A 125 13.64 18.58 -9.21
C THR A 125 14.27 17.20 -9.32
N LEU A 126 15.49 17.04 -8.79
CA LEU A 126 16.20 15.77 -8.72
C LEU A 126 16.45 15.43 -7.25
N ARG A 127 16.11 14.20 -6.82
CA ARG A 127 16.32 13.71 -5.45
C ARG A 127 17.01 12.35 -5.42
N ALA A 128 17.98 12.19 -4.53
CA ALA A 128 18.80 10.98 -4.33
C ALA A 128 19.57 10.52 -5.58
N TRP A 129 20.04 11.47 -6.40
CA TRP A 129 20.81 11.19 -7.62
C TRP A 129 22.32 11.29 -7.42
N THR A 130 23.07 10.33 -7.94
CA THR A 130 24.51 10.54 -8.20
C THR A 130 24.68 11.17 -9.58
N ILE A 131 25.01 12.46 -9.62
CA ILE A 131 25.03 13.30 -10.83
C ILE A 131 26.48 13.58 -11.21
N ASP A 132 26.86 13.25 -12.45
CA ASP A 132 28.12 13.75 -13.00
C ASP A 132 27.97 15.23 -13.38
N ILE A 133 28.86 16.07 -12.86
CA ILE A 133 28.74 17.53 -12.98
C ILE A 133 28.73 18.02 -14.43
N LEU A 134 29.48 17.36 -15.33
CA LEU A 134 29.53 17.76 -16.74
C LEU A 134 28.20 17.45 -17.44
N TYR A 135 27.54 16.36 -17.05
CA TYR A 135 26.21 16.03 -17.57
C TYR A 135 25.15 17.00 -17.05
N LEU A 136 25.24 17.43 -15.79
CA LEU A 136 24.35 18.45 -15.26
C LEU A 136 24.45 19.74 -16.07
N PHE A 137 25.67 20.27 -16.27
CA PHE A 137 25.86 21.48 -17.07
C PHE A 137 25.38 21.31 -18.52
N HIS A 138 25.57 20.14 -19.12
CA HIS A 138 25.04 19.87 -20.45
C HIS A 138 23.51 19.92 -20.50
N VAL A 139 22.83 19.34 -19.52
CA VAL A 139 21.36 19.38 -19.42
C VAL A 139 20.88 20.81 -19.21
N LEU A 140 21.56 21.56 -18.34
CA LEU A 140 21.23 22.96 -18.04
C LEU A 140 21.41 23.87 -19.26
N ASP A 141 22.50 23.71 -20.02
CA ASP A 141 22.73 24.44 -21.28
C ASP A 141 21.56 24.22 -22.26
N LYS A 142 21.06 22.99 -22.38
CA LYS A 142 19.93 22.66 -23.25
C LYS A 142 18.58 23.20 -22.77
N MET A 143 18.48 23.61 -21.50
CA MET A 143 17.27 24.16 -20.89
C MET A 143 17.41 25.64 -20.51
N ALA A 144 18.51 26.29 -20.90
CA ALA A 144 18.84 27.64 -20.46
C ALA A 144 17.73 28.67 -20.77
N ASP A 145 16.99 28.46 -21.86
CA ASP A 145 15.90 29.32 -22.30
C ASP A 145 14.53 28.96 -21.73
N SER A 146 14.39 27.89 -20.93
CA SER A 146 13.09 27.43 -20.41
C SER A 146 13.05 27.25 -18.90
N LEU A 147 14.17 26.88 -18.28
CA LEU A 147 14.20 26.50 -16.87
C LEU A 147 14.07 27.72 -15.94
N GLU A 148 13.01 27.73 -15.15
CA GLU A 148 12.67 28.75 -14.15
C GLU A 148 13.05 28.30 -12.72
N GLU A 149 13.02 26.99 -12.46
CA GLU A 149 13.32 26.39 -11.16
C GLU A 149 14.19 25.13 -11.30
N LEU A 150 15.26 25.06 -10.50
CA LEU A 150 16.13 23.90 -10.37
C LEU A 150 16.26 23.53 -8.89
N CYS A 151 15.89 22.30 -8.55
CA CYS A 151 15.98 21.77 -7.20
C CYS A 151 16.78 20.48 -7.20
N LEU A 152 18.00 20.53 -6.68
CA LEU A 152 18.82 19.35 -6.43
C LEU A 152 18.72 19.06 -4.93
N ALA A 153 17.86 18.14 -4.51
CA ALA A 153 17.53 17.92 -3.11
C ALA A 153 17.90 16.50 -2.65
N LYS A 154 17.91 16.29 -1.32
CA LYS A 154 18.04 15.02 -0.57
C LYS A 154 19.03 14.01 -1.19
N ASP A 155 20.19 13.82 -0.56
CA ASP A 155 21.13 12.73 -0.88
C ASP A 155 21.64 12.70 -2.32
N CYS A 156 21.43 13.75 -3.11
CA CYS A 156 22.11 13.87 -4.38
C CYS A 156 23.62 14.02 -4.13
N LYS A 157 24.42 13.25 -4.85
CA LYS A 157 25.89 13.27 -4.79
C LYS A 157 26.38 13.78 -6.13
N ILE A 158 27.15 14.87 -6.14
CA ILE A 158 27.84 15.28 -7.36
C ILE A 158 29.20 14.62 -7.40
N VAL A 159 29.43 13.87 -8.48
CA VAL A 159 30.69 13.19 -8.74
C VAL A 159 31.33 13.76 -9.99
N GLN A 160 32.65 13.73 -10.04
CA GLN A 160 33.39 13.89 -11.28
C GLN A 160 33.86 12.49 -11.66
N ASN A 161 33.31 11.91 -12.73
CA ASN A 161 33.74 10.58 -13.15
C ASN A 161 35.00 10.70 -14.04
N PRO A 162 36.20 10.31 -13.54
CA PRO A 162 37.44 10.37 -14.33
C PRO A 162 37.45 9.34 -15.46
N ALA A 163 36.67 8.26 -15.35
CA ALA A 163 36.70 7.09 -16.22
C ALA A 163 35.71 7.11 -17.39
N VAL A 164 34.87 8.15 -17.54
CA VAL A 164 33.97 8.25 -18.71
C VAL A 164 34.82 8.26 -19.99
N ASP A 165 34.78 7.15 -20.73
CA ASP A 165 35.61 6.92 -21.90
C ASP A 165 35.46 8.06 -22.93
N THR A 166 36.59 8.72 -23.19
CA THR A 166 36.74 9.89 -24.07
C THR A 166 36.28 9.66 -25.51
N ALA A 167 36.07 8.40 -25.93
CA ALA A 167 35.72 8.06 -27.31
C ALA A 167 34.21 8.14 -27.64
N THR A 168 33.29 8.02 -26.67
CA THR A 168 31.85 7.81 -26.97
C THR A 168 30.96 9.04 -26.84
N THR A 169 31.45 10.17 -26.35
CA THR A 169 30.71 11.45 -26.30
C THR A 169 31.35 12.48 -27.23
N THR A 170 31.12 12.31 -28.53
CA THR A 170 31.75 13.07 -29.61
C THR A 170 31.42 14.56 -29.66
N LEU A 171 30.45 15.08 -28.91
CA LEU A 171 30.02 16.48 -29.05
C LEU A 171 30.37 17.44 -27.90
N VAL A 172 30.75 16.97 -26.71
CA VAL A 172 30.86 17.87 -25.52
C VAL A 172 32.22 17.81 -24.81
N ARG A 173 32.88 16.64 -24.72
CA ARG A 173 34.20 16.58 -24.04
C ARG A 173 35.36 17.17 -24.83
N ARG A 174 35.36 17.15 -26.17
CA ARG A 174 36.47 17.77 -26.93
C ARG A 174 36.59 19.28 -26.68
N HIS A 175 35.49 19.96 -26.34
CA HIS A 175 35.54 21.34 -25.85
C HIS A 175 35.86 21.37 -24.35
N PHE A 176 35.03 20.80 -23.47
CA PHE A 176 35.21 21.03 -22.02
C PHE A 176 36.42 20.31 -21.38
N ALA A 177 36.88 19.17 -21.88
CA ALA A 177 38.03 18.45 -21.32
C ALA A 177 39.39 19.00 -21.79
N THR A 178 39.41 19.82 -22.85
CA THR A 178 40.61 20.56 -23.28
C THR A 178 40.58 22.03 -22.85
N MET A 179 39.45 22.48 -22.32
CA MET A 179 39.27 23.82 -21.78
C MET A 179 40.03 23.94 -20.46
N THR A 180 40.92 24.92 -20.40
CA THR A 180 41.46 25.41 -19.13
C THR A 180 40.30 25.87 -18.22
N GLU A 181 40.51 25.89 -16.91
CA GLU A 181 39.55 26.41 -15.92
C GLU A 181 38.98 27.79 -16.33
N LYS A 182 39.81 28.61 -16.98
CA LYS A 182 39.42 29.90 -17.57
C LYS A 182 38.41 29.76 -18.72
N GLN A 183 38.57 28.79 -19.60
CA GLN A 183 37.66 28.56 -20.73
C GLN A 183 36.35 27.88 -20.29
N VAL A 184 36.38 27.05 -19.25
CA VAL A 184 35.16 26.55 -18.61
C VAL A 184 34.39 27.73 -18.00
N ALA A 185 35.08 28.63 -17.28
CA ALA A 185 34.47 29.85 -16.77
C ALA A 185 33.91 30.77 -17.90
N GLU A 186 34.57 30.85 -19.06
CA GLU A 186 34.08 31.59 -20.23
C GLU A 186 32.88 30.91 -20.91
N ALA A 187 32.82 29.57 -20.95
CA ALA A 187 31.69 28.82 -21.48
C ALA A 187 30.48 28.85 -20.53
N VAL A 188 30.70 28.78 -19.22
CA VAL A 188 29.66 29.00 -18.20
C VAL A 188 29.12 30.43 -18.27
N LYS A 189 29.96 31.42 -18.58
CA LYS A 189 29.50 32.78 -18.91
C LYS A 189 28.64 32.85 -20.18
N ALA A 190 28.76 31.90 -21.10
CA ALA A 190 27.95 31.83 -22.32
C ALA A 190 26.63 31.09 -22.12
N ALA A 191 26.60 30.06 -21.25
CA ALA A 191 25.40 29.30 -20.89
C ALA A 191 24.63 29.99 -19.74
N LEU A 192 24.09 31.18 -20.02
CA LEU A 192 23.27 31.91 -19.05
C LEU A 192 21.91 31.23 -18.88
N LEU A 193 21.62 30.74 -17.68
CA LEU A 193 20.28 30.29 -17.26
C LEU A 193 19.41 31.52 -17.04
N SER A 194 19.10 32.20 -18.14
CA SER A 194 18.50 33.55 -18.18
C SER A 194 17.08 33.62 -17.62
N LYS A 195 16.45 32.48 -17.38
CA LYS A 195 15.11 32.38 -16.76
C LYS A 195 15.11 31.75 -15.38
N LEU A 196 16.23 31.23 -14.88
CA LEU A 196 16.26 30.50 -13.62
C LEU A 196 16.13 31.46 -12.43
N THR A 197 14.92 31.57 -11.89
CA THR A 197 14.59 32.43 -10.75
C THR A 197 14.76 31.72 -9.42
N THR A 198 14.69 30.39 -9.38
CA THR A 198 14.74 29.60 -8.14
C THR A 198 15.79 28.48 -8.25
N LEU A 199 16.74 28.47 -7.33
CA LEU A 199 17.79 27.45 -7.24
C LEU A 199 17.84 26.86 -5.83
N HIS A 200 17.55 25.57 -5.71
CA HIS A 200 17.65 24.83 -4.45
C HIS A 200 18.78 23.79 -4.54
N LEU A 201 19.73 23.85 -3.60
CA LEU A 201 20.92 23.00 -3.53
C LEU A 201 20.98 22.31 -2.16
N GLY A 202 20.27 21.20 -2.05
CA GLY A 202 20.29 20.27 -0.93
C GLY A 202 21.02 18.96 -1.23
N ILE A 203 22.21 19.07 -1.82
CA ILE A 203 23.04 17.93 -2.24
C ILE A 203 24.23 17.80 -1.31
N TYR A 204 24.93 16.66 -1.26
CA TYR A 204 26.19 16.52 -0.52
C TYR A 204 27.37 16.76 -1.46
N TRP A 205 28.05 17.90 -1.32
CA TRP A 205 29.28 18.18 -2.07
C TRP A 205 30.46 17.52 -1.34
N GLY A 206 31.06 16.47 -1.91
CA GLY A 206 32.38 16.03 -1.45
C GLY A 206 33.35 17.23 -1.52
N GLY A 207 34.18 17.43 -0.49
CA GLY A 207 34.91 18.68 -0.25
C GLY A 207 35.82 19.21 -1.38
N SER A 208 36.03 18.47 -2.47
CA SER A 208 36.76 18.88 -3.66
C SER A 208 35.92 19.58 -4.74
N TYR A 209 34.59 19.65 -4.60
CA TYR A 209 33.68 20.06 -5.69
C TYR A 209 32.94 21.38 -5.46
N THR A 210 33.34 22.17 -4.46
CA THR A 210 32.65 23.44 -4.14
C THR A 210 32.72 24.47 -5.26
N ASP A 211 33.71 24.38 -6.14
CA ASP A 211 33.92 25.39 -7.20
C ASP A 211 32.84 25.34 -8.29
N TYR A 212 32.32 24.15 -8.60
CA TYR A 212 31.23 23.99 -9.55
C TYR A 212 29.91 24.61 -9.06
N VAL A 213 29.72 24.70 -7.75
CA VAL A 213 28.56 25.39 -7.16
C VAL A 213 28.62 26.87 -7.46
N TYR A 214 29.81 27.46 -7.32
CA TYR A 214 30.04 28.85 -7.65
C TYR A 214 29.76 29.13 -9.12
N ASP A 215 30.19 28.23 -10.01
CA ASP A 215 29.94 28.35 -11.44
C ASP A 215 28.46 28.24 -11.81
N LEU A 216 27.73 27.31 -11.18
CA LEU A 216 26.29 27.20 -11.36
C LEU A 216 25.57 28.50 -10.96
N VAL A 217 25.97 29.12 -9.86
CA VAL A 217 25.40 30.39 -9.39
C VAL A 217 25.76 31.55 -10.31
N ARG A 218 27.01 31.59 -10.81
CA ARG A 218 27.44 32.58 -11.82
C ARG A 218 26.61 32.52 -13.09
N ALA A 219 26.08 31.34 -13.44
CA ALA A 219 25.23 31.14 -14.60
C ALA A 219 23.78 31.63 -14.43
N CYS A 220 23.37 32.11 -13.24
CA CYS A 220 21.98 32.44 -12.92
C CYS A 220 21.77 33.97 -12.70
N PRO A 221 21.79 34.80 -13.76
CA PRO A 221 21.75 36.26 -13.63
C PRO A 221 20.44 36.82 -13.05
N VAL A 222 19.33 36.09 -13.20
CA VAL A 222 17.98 36.49 -12.76
C VAL A 222 17.55 35.76 -11.49
N LEU A 223 18.48 35.15 -10.76
CA LEU A 223 18.16 34.36 -9.58
C LEU A 223 17.49 35.23 -8.51
N GLU A 224 16.26 34.88 -8.13
CA GLU A 224 15.46 35.56 -7.11
C GLU A 224 15.47 34.81 -5.77
N THR A 225 15.56 33.47 -5.81
CA THR A 225 15.49 32.59 -4.63
C THR A 225 16.64 31.58 -4.64
N LEU A 226 17.42 31.54 -3.56
CA LEU A 226 18.50 30.58 -3.36
C LEU A 226 18.25 29.78 -2.08
N ALA A 227 18.05 28.46 -2.20
CA ALA A 227 18.03 27.55 -1.07
C ALA A 227 19.30 26.71 -1.03
N LEU A 228 19.90 26.58 0.15
CA LEU A 228 21.14 25.86 0.40
C LEU A 228 20.95 25.01 1.66
N ASP A 229 21.42 23.77 1.63
CA ASP A 229 21.44 22.93 2.83
C ASP A 229 22.64 23.30 3.74
N PRO A 230 22.42 23.62 5.03
CA PRO A 230 23.48 23.99 5.97
C PRO A 230 24.50 22.90 6.28
N SER A 231 24.19 21.64 5.97
CA SER A 231 25.13 20.52 6.07
C SER A 231 26.30 20.63 5.10
N LEU A 232 26.19 21.52 4.11
CA LEU A 232 27.25 21.77 3.16
C LEU A 232 28.38 22.57 3.79
N ASP A 233 29.61 22.04 3.69
CA ASP A 233 30.84 22.76 4.06
C ASP A 233 31.21 23.81 3.00
N LEU A 234 30.27 24.72 2.72
CA LEU A 234 30.47 25.82 1.78
C LEU A 234 31.33 26.89 2.44
N LYS A 235 32.36 27.34 1.72
CA LYS A 235 33.10 28.55 2.08
C LYS A 235 32.25 29.78 1.77
N LEU A 236 31.23 30.06 2.59
CA LEU A 236 30.25 31.14 2.41
C LEU A 236 30.90 32.54 2.25
N LYS A 237 32.12 32.75 2.74
CA LYS A 237 32.89 33.97 2.48
C LYS A 237 33.18 34.19 0.99
N THR A 238 33.38 33.11 0.24
CA THR A 238 33.62 33.13 -1.22
C THR A 238 32.34 33.46 -2.00
N TRP A 239 31.16 33.13 -1.45
CA TRP A 239 29.87 33.44 -2.08
C TRP A 239 29.57 34.93 -2.14
N LYS A 240 30.12 35.73 -1.21
CA LYS A 240 29.82 37.16 -1.10
C LYS A 240 30.04 37.95 -2.39
N PRO A 241 31.23 37.93 -3.03
CA PRO A 241 31.41 38.61 -4.31
C PRO A 241 30.56 37.99 -5.43
N ILE A 242 30.37 36.67 -5.43
CA ILE A 242 29.66 35.95 -6.50
C ILE A 242 28.17 36.35 -6.54
N LEU A 243 27.46 36.23 -5.42
CA LEU A 243 26.02 36.56 -5.39
C LEU A 243 25.78 38.05 -5.67
N ARG A 244 26.69 38.92 -5.23
CA ARG A 244 26.56 40.36 -5.47
C ARG A 244 26.77 40.75 -6.93
N GLU A 245 27.73 40.10 -7.59
CA GLU A 245 28.08 40.38 -8.99
C GLU A 245 27.09 39.70 -9.95
N PHE A 246 26.76 38.44 -9.70
CA PHE A 246 26.04 37.60 -10.66
C PHE A 246 24.55 37.43 -10.35
N CYS A 247 24.08 37.65 -9.11
CA CYS A 247 22.66 37.46 -8.76
C CYS A 247 22.05 38.74 -8.16
N PRO A 248 22.04 39.88 -8.90
CA PRO A 248 21.58 41.16 -8.36
C PRO A 248 20.08 41.18 -7.99
N GLN A 249 19.29 40.24 -8.51
CA GLN A 249 17.85 40.13 -8.24
C GLN A 249 17.52 39.27 -7.01
N LEU A 250 18.54 38.68 -6.36
CA LEU A 250 18.33 37.76 -5.24
C LEU A 250 17.61 38.45 -4.09
N ARG A 251 16.42 37.95 -3.76
CA ARG A 251 15.51 38.50 -2.75
C ARG A 251 15.09 37.46 -1.70
N ALA A 252 15.34 36.18 -1.91
CA ALA A 252 15.03 35.13 -0.95
C ALA A 252 16.23 34.20 -0.76
N VAL A 253 16.59 33.94 0.50
CA VAL A 253 17.65 32.99 0.86
C VAL A 253 17.15 32.03 1.93
N HIS A 254 17.19 30.74 1.61
CA HIS A 254 16.79 29.65 2.49
C HIS A 254 18.00 28.77 2.83
N TYR A 255 18.67 29.08 3.93
CA TYR A 255 19.77 28.33 4.51
C TYR A 255 19.29 27.46 5.66
N ILE A 256 18.39 26.52 5.37
CA ILE A 256 17.79 25.59 6.35
C ILE A 256 17.78 24.18 5.74
N PRO A 257 17.93 23.12 6.55
CA PRO A 257 17.88 21.75 6.04
C PRO A 257 16.49 21.46 5.46
N HIS A 258 16.43 20.85 4.27
CA HIS A 258 15.16 20.55 3.59
C HIS A 258 14.28 19.55 4.35
N HIS A 259 14.91 18.67 5.12
CA HIS A 259 14.23 17.73 6.00
C HIS A 259 14.76 17.90 7.41
N TRP A 260 13.84 17.96 8.36
CA TRP A 260 14.17 17.91 9.78
C TRP A 260 14.51 16.45 10.11
N PRO A 261 15.78 16.07 10.33
CA PRO A 261 16.04 14.74 10.82
C PRO A 261 15.36 14.63 12.19
N GLN A 262 14.37 13.74 12.30
CA GLN A 262 13.75 13.43 13.59
C GLN A 262 14.75 12.73 14.52
N GLU A 263 15.86 12.22 13.97
CA GLU A 263 16.91 11.53 14.69
C GLU A 263 17.97 12.49 15.25
N LYS A 264 18.48 12.15 16.44
CA LYS A 264 19.50 12.89 17.24
C LYS A 264 20.89 12.96 16.58
N ARG A 265 21.00 13.04 15.25
CA ARG A 265 22.28 13.21 14.56
C ARG A 265 22.87 14.57 14.91
N ARG A 266 24.21 14.64 14.97
CA ARG A 266 24.97 15.85 15.30
C ARG A 266 24.59 16.95 14.30
N TRP A 267 23.94 18.00 14.79
CA TRP A 267 23.60 19.18 14.02
C TRP A 267 24.89 19.95 13.71
N TYR A 268 25.23 20.08 12.42
CA TYR A 268 26.32 20.93 11.97
C TYR A 268 25.79 22.36 11.85
N PHE A 269 25.98 23.16 12.90
CA PHE A 269 25.68 24.59 12.82
C PHE A 269 26.82 25.29 12.11
N SER A 270 26.48 25.98 11.03
CA SER A 270 27.46 26.78 10.30
C SER A 270 27.96 27.93 11.19
N ASN A 271 29.24 28.27 11.03
CA ASN A 271 29.82 29.43 11.69
C ASN A 271 29.04 30.70 11.28
N ASN A 272 28.66 31.52 12.27
CA ASN A 272 27.99 32.81 12.06
C ASN A 272 28.70 33.70 11.03
N GLU A 273 30.03 33.65 10.93
CA GLU A 273 30.79 34.38 9.90
C GLU A 273 30.34 34.05 8.47
N GLY A 274 30.06 32.78 8.21
CA GLY A 274 29.59 32.34 6.91
C GLY A 274 28.18 32.85 6.62
N VAL A 275 27.29 32.76 7.61
CA VAL A 275 25.91 33.26 7.47
C VAL A 275 25.87 34.78 7.31
N ILE A 276 26.71 35.52 8.05
CA ILE A 276 26.88 36.97 7.86
C ILE A 276 27.36 37.26 6.44
N ALA A 277 28.38 36.55 5.95
CA ALA A 277 28.88 36.74 4.59
C ALA A 277 27.79 36.48 3.53
N LEU A 278 26.94 35.46 3.74
CA LEU A 278 25.80 35.16 2.88
C LEU A 278 24.74 36.28 2.91
N ILE A 279 24.32 36.76 4.08
CA ILE A 279 23.34 37.86 4.20
C ILE A 279 23.89 39.16 3.58
N GLU A 280 25.17 39.44 3.78
CA GLU A 280 25.85 40.63 3.24
C GLU A 280 26.20 40.53 1.77
N SER A 281 26.06 39.35 1.15
CA SER A 281 26.23 39.17 -0.29
C SER A 281 25.09 39.79 -1.09
N ILE A 282 23.92 39.92 -0.45
CA ILE A 282 22.71 40.47 -1.04
C ILE A 282 22.75 41.99 -0.94
N ALA A 283 22.36 42.67 -2.02
CA ALA A 283 22.28 44.13 -2.02
C ALA A 283 21.41 44.64 -0.85
N PRO A 284 21.88 45.61 -0.05
CA PRO A 284 21.14 46.10 1.11
C PRO A 284 19.71 46.49 0.77
N GLY A 285 18.75 45.96 1.54
CA GLY A 285 17.33 46.20 1.33
C GLY A 285 16.68 45.32 0.26
N ASN A 286 17.40 44.41 -0.41
CA ASN A 286 16.78 43.55 -1.43
C ASN A 286 16.20 42.25 -0.87
N LEU A 287 16.68 41.78 0.29
CA LEU A 287 16.22 40.55 0.92
C LEU A 287 14.81 40.71 1.52
N MET A 288 13.87 39.89 1.04
CA MET A 288 12.46 39.83 1.43
C MET A 288 12.10 38.58 2.24
N ASP A 289 12.69 37.42 1.93
CA ASP A 289 12.47 36.15 2.66
C ASP A 289 13.81 35.58 3.10
N LEU A 290 14.03 35.47 4.41
CA LEU A 290 15.23 34.91 5.00
C LEU A 290 14.86 33.74 5.89
N ARG A 291 15.36 32.55 5.56
CA ARG A 291 15.24 31.36 6.41
C ARG A 291 16.63 30.85 6.69
N ILE A 292 17.05 30.77 7.95
CA ILE A 292 18.45 30.49 8.29
C ILE A 292 18.58 29.59 9.51
N GLN A 293 19.51 28.65 9.43
CA GLN A 293 20.05 27.94 10.59
C GLN A 293 21.26 28.70 11.11
N LEU A 294 21.23 29.05 12.40
CA LEU A 294 22.24 29.85 13.07
C LEU A 294 22.77 29.10 14.28
N GLN A 295 24.07 29.24 14.57
CA GLN A 295 24.61 28.75 15.83
C GLN A 295 24.15 29.65 17.00
N VAL A 296 24.24 30.97 16.84
CA VAL A 296 23.80 31.98 17.82
C VAL A 296 23.30 33.21 17.06
N LEU A 297 22.19 33.81 17.47
CA LEU A 297 21.81 35.15 16.98
C LEU A 297 22.55 36.23 17.78
N ASP A 298 23.78 36.53 17.39
CA ASP A 298 24.58 37.60 18.01
C ASP A 298 24.28 38.98 17.40
N ASN A 299 24.88 40.03 17.97
CA ASN A 299 24.73 41.40 17.47
C ASN A 299 25.19 41.59 16.02
N ARG A 300 26.14 40.79 15.53
CA ARG A 300 26.70 40.92 14.18
C ARG A 300 25.76 40.32 13.14
N VAL A 301 25.24 39.12 13.39
CA VAL A 301 24.18 38.51 12.56
C VAL A 301 22.96 39.45 12.53
N THR A 302 22.56 39.97 13.69
CA THR A 302 21.48 40.95 13.82
C THR A 302 21.72 42.19 12.96
N THR A 303 22.92 42.77 13.04
CA THR A 303 23.29 43.94 12.23
C THR A 303 23.25 43.63 10.73
N ALA A 304 23.66 42.43 10.32
CA ALA A 304 23.58 42.00 8.93
C ALA A 304 22.12 41.88 8.44
N ILE A 305 21.23 41.26 9.22
CA ILE A 305 19.78 41.16 8.91
C ILE A 305 19.16 42.56 8.82
N LEU A 306 19.49 43.45 9.74
CA LEU A 306 18.95 44.80 9.80
C LEU A 306 19.29 45.67 8.58
N LYS A 307 20.34 45.34 7.81
CA LYS A 307 20.62 46.00 6.52
C LYS A 307 19.50 45.79 5.50
N HIS A 308 18.63 44.80 5.72
CA HIS A 308 17.50 44.45 4.86
C HIS A 308 16.14 44.79 5.47
N GLY A 309 16.10 45.43 6.65
CA GLY A 309 14.86 45.63 7.41
C GLY A 309 13.76 46.42 6.69
N VAL A 310 14.09 47.20 5.66
CA VAL A 310 13.11 47.97 4.87
C VAL A 310 12.18 47.07 4.06
N ARG A 311 12.65 45.92 3.56
CA ARG A 311 11.89 45.03 2.68
C ARG A 311 11.73 43.61 3.21
N LEU A 312 12.36 43.26 4.32
CA LEU A 312 12.25 41.93 4.92
C LEU A 312 10.81 41.65 5.38
N GLU A 313 10.13 40.70 4.72
CA GLU A 313 8.75 40.31 4.99
C GLU A 313 8.65 38.97 5.76
N THR A 314 9.58 38.04 5.52
CA THR A 314 9.62 36.73 6.19
C THR A 314 10.98 36.49 6.83
N LEU A 315 11.00 36.10 8.10
CA LEU A 315 12.18 35.68 8.84
C LEU A 315 11.91 34.37 9.59
N GLU A 316 12.58 33.29 9.19
CA GLU A 316 12.59 32.00 9.89
C GLU A 316 14.00 31.71 10.39
N MET A 317 14.16 31.39 11.68
CA MET A 317 15.45 31.11 12.28
C MET A 317 15.44 29.84 13.10
N LEU A 318 16.43 28.97 12.88
CA LEU A 318 16.66 27.73 13.61
C LEU A 318 17.95 27.81 14.45
N PHE A 319 17.85 27.49 15.73
CA PHE A 319 18.96 27.57 16.69
C PHE A 319 19.23 26.24 17.40
N PRO A 320 20.49 25.94 17.80
CA PRO A 320 20.82 24.77 18.60
C PRO A 320 20.20 24.78 19.99
N GLY A 321 19.91 25.94 20.55
CA GLY A 321 19.51 26.08 21.93
C GLY A 321 19.69 27.51 22.43
N TYR A 322 19.66 27.68 23.75
CA TYR A 322 19.60 28.98 24.39
C TYR A 322 20.90 29.81 24.33
N GLY A 323 20.75 31.11 24.07
CA GLY A 323 21.72 32.15 24.40
C GLY A 323 20.97 33.41 24.83
N GLY A 324 21.29 33.99 25.99
CA GLY A 324 20.50 35.08 26.60
C GLY A 324 20.39 36.36 25.76
N GLU A 325 21.23 36.53 24.75
CA GLU A 325 21.15 37.64 23.78
C GLU A 325 20.13 37.43 22.66
N LEU A 326 19.70 36.18 22.40
CA LEU A 326 18.82 35.81 21.29
C LEU A 326 17.58 36.71 21.23
N PHE A 327 16.81 36.77 22.32
CA PHE A 327 15.55 37.50 22.33
C PHE A 327 15.74 39.03 22.32
N GLY A 328 16.84 39.53 22.87
CA GLY A 328 17.18 40.95 22.74
C GLY A 328 17.46 41.32 21.28
N ASN A 329 18.07 40.41 20.53
CA ASN A 329 18.36 40.61 19.12
C ASN A 329 17.13 40.42 18.23
N VAL A 330 16.25 39.45 18.53
CA VAL A 330 14.93 39.33 17.89
C VAL A 330 14.13 40.62 18.09
N ALA A 331 14.10 41.18 19.31
CA ALA A 331 13.40 42.43 19.58
C ALA A 331 13.96 43.62 18.76
N LYS A 332 15.29 43.71 18.60
CA LYS A 332 15.91 44.71 17.70
C LYS A 332 15.46 44.54 16.25
N ILE A 333 15.35 43.29 15.77
CA ILE A 333 14.90 42.98 14.41
C ILE A 333 13.45 43.39 14.23
N THR A 334 12.53 42.93 15.09
CA THR A 334 11.11 43.28 14.99
C THR A 334 10.87 44.79 15.16
N GLN A 335 11.73 45.47 15.94
CA GLN A 335 11.64 46.92 16.08
C GLN A 335 11.97 47.68 14.80
N ARG A 336 12.93 47.19 14.00
CA ARG A 336 13.45 47.92 12.83
C ARG A 336 12.93 47.39 11.49
N CYS A 337 12.49 46.14 11.43
CA CYS A 337 11.94 45.52 10.22
C CYS A 337 10.43 45.77 10.15
N LYS A 338 10.02 46.95 9.68
CA LYS A 338 8.62 47.40 9.74
C LYS A 338 7.65 46.63 8.85
N ARG A 339 8.16 45.94 7.82
CA ARG A 339 7.38 45.15 6.87
C ARG A 339 7.38 43.65 7.17
N LEU A 340 7.90 43.26 8.34
CA LEU A 340 8.00 41.86 8.71
C LEU A 340 6.61 41.28 9.01
N LYS A 341 6.09 40.47 8.10
CA LYS A 341 4.79 39.80 8.19
C LYS A 341 4.86 38.46 8.91
N ARG A 342 5.98 37.74 8.76
CA ARG A 342 6.14 36.39 9.32
C ARG A 342 7.44 36.29 10.09
N LEU A 343 7.36 35.92 11.36
CA LEU A 343 8.50 35.58 12.21
C LEU A 343 8.32 34.17 12.75
N SER A 344 9.27 33.28 12.46
CA SER A 344 9.30 31.91 12.98
C SER A 344 10.64 31.67 13.67
N LEU A 345 10.61 31.30 14.95
CA LEU A 345 11.79 30.96 15.74
C LEU A 345 11.67 29.50 16.18
N ARG A 346 12.73 28.71 15.95
CA ARG A 346 12.75 27.28 16.27
C ARG A 346 14.00 26.91 17.04
N SER A 347 13.86 26.27 18.20
CA SER A 347 14.96 25.55 18.86
C SER A 347 15.04 24.12 18.35
N ALA A 348 16.24 23.67 17.99
CA ALA A 348 16.53 22.29 17.60
C ALA A 348 16.60 21.33 18.79
N ARG A 349 16.80 21.83 20.02
CA ARG A 349 16.97 21.01 21.23
C ARG A 349 15.74 20.94 22.13
N ASP A 350 14.66 21.60 21.76
CA ASP A 350 13.45 21.73 22.59
C ASP A 350 13.73 22.24 24.01
N ASP A 351 14.78 23.06 24.19
CA ASP A 351 15.32 23.45 25.49
C ASP A 351 14.86 24.82 25.97
N TRP A 352 13.93 25.48 25.26
CA TRP A 352 13.42 26.77 25.72
C TRP A 352 12.53 26.59 26.95
N SER A 353 12.81 27.39 27.99
CA SER A 353 12.05 27.45 29.23
C SER A 353 10.88 28.45 29.14
N ALA A 354 9.93 28.41 30.08
CA ALA A 354 8.87 29.41 30.17
C ALA A 354 9.43 30.83 30.38
N ARG A 355 10.53 30.96 31.12
CA ARG A 355 11.22 32.24 31.34
C ARG A 355 11.80 32.82 30.06
N ASP A 356 12.14 31.96 29.11
CA ASP A 356 12.64 32.38 27.79
C ASP A 356 11.53 32.97 26.93
N ALA A 357 10.35 32.35 26.96
CA ALA A 357 9.15 32.92 26.35
C ALA A 357 8.80 34.27 26.99
N GLU A 358 8.81 34.34 28.33
CA GLU A 358 8.52 35.57 29.07
C GLU A 358 9.53 36.68 28.77
N ALA A 359 10.83 36.35 28.73
CA ALA A 359 11.88 37.30 28.38
C ALA A 359 11.74 37.81 26.94
N LEU A 360 11.31 36.96 25.99
CA LEU A 360 11.00 37.36 24.63
C LEU A 360 9.79 38.30 24.59
N LEU A 361 8.68 37.91 25.20
CA LEU A 361 7.43 38.70 25.20
C LEU A 361 7.63 40.06 25.89
N THR A 362 8.33 40.07 27.01
CA THR A 362 8.67 41.29 27.75
C THR A 362 9.54 42.24 26.91
N LYS A 363 10.53 41.70 26.17
CA LYS A 363 11.39 42.51 25.29
C LYS A 363 10.70 42.95 23.99
N LEU A 364 9.70 42.22 23.52
CA LEU A 364 8.89 42.62 22.36
C LEU A 364 7.92 43.75 22.70
N GLY A 365 7.47 43.86 23.97
CA GLY A 365 6.64 44.94 24.50
C GLY A 365 5.21 44.99 23.96
N GLU A 366 4.32 45.72 24.65
CA GLU A 366 2.94 45.97 24.17
C GLU A 366 2.81 47.30 23.40
N PRO A 367 2.01 47.33 22.30
CA PRO A 367 1.61 46.22 21.46
C PRO A 367 2.37 46.30 20.12
N TRP A 368 3.36 45.43 19.97
CA TRP A 368 3.88 44.93 18.68
C TRP A 368 4.55 45.99 17.80
N ILE A 369 5.87 46.12 17.98
CA ILE A 369 6.70 47.11 17.29
C ILE A 369 6.74 46.92 15.75
N CYS A 370 6.36 45.74 15.27
CA CYS A 370 6.10 45.46 13.85
C CYS A 370 4.59 45.43 13.58
N GLN A 371 4.06 46.51 13.03
CA GLN A 371 2.62 46.69 12.78
C GLN A 371 2.08 45.72 11.70
N GLU A 372 2.94 45.23 10.80
CA GLU A 372 2.55 44.31 9.73
C GLU A 372 2.70 42.82 10.11
N LEU A 373 3.06 42.49 11.36
CA LEU A 373 3.29 41.10 11.75
C LEU A 373 1.98 40.30 11.79
N GLU A 374 1.76 39.47 10.76
CA GLU A 374 0.60 38.60 10.57
C GLU A 374 0.78 37.22 11.23
N SER A 375 2.01 36.79 11.48
CA SER A 375 2.30 35.46 12.03
C SER A 375 3.55 35.46 12.91
N LEU A 376 3.39 35.05 14.16
CA LEU A 376 4.48 34.67 15.06
C LEU A 376 4.39 33.18 15.38
N GLU A 377 5.46 32.45 15.07
CA GLU A 377 5.62 31.04 15.40
C GLU A 377 6.84 30.85 16.29
N LEU A 378 6.63 30.20 17.44
CA LEU A 378 7.71 29.81 18.35
C LEU A 378 7.64 28.30 18.56
N ARG A 379 8.73 27.58 18.24
CA ARG A 379 8.85 26.13 18.43
C ARG A 379 10.12 25.77 19.21
N GLY A 380 10.04 24.68 19.96
CA GLY A 380 11.16 24.17 20.74
C GLY A 380 11.11 24.51 22.23
N PHE A 381 9.91 24.65 22.77
CA PHE A 381 9.66 24.69 24.22
C PHE A 381 9.52 23.26 24.77
N MET A 382 10.08 23.02 25.96
CA MET A 382 9.87 21.75 26.64
C MET A 382 8.37 21.52 26.92
N PRO A 383 7.85 20.29 26.77
CA PRO A 383 6.44 19.96 26.99
C PRO A 383 5.90 20.37 28.37
N ASP A 384 6.75 20.28 29.40
CA ASP A 384 6.43 20.58 30.80
C ASP A 384 5.94 22.03 31.03
N ILE A 385 6.14 22.92 30.05
CA ILE A 385 5.64 24.31 30.07
C ILE A 385 4.13 24.39 29.92
N LEU A 386 3.51 23.49 29.16
CA LEU A 386 2.06 23.53 28.99
C LEU A 386 1.32 23.05 30.24
N ASP A 387 1.93 22.17 31.02
CA ASP A 387 1.41 21.79 32.34
C ASP A 387 1.53 22.97 33.32
N TYR A 388 2.65 23.72 33.28
CA TYR A 388 2.82 24.92 34.11
C TYR A 388 1.87 26.09 33.73
N ILE A 389 1.51 26.22 32.45
CA ILE A 389 0.54 27.23 31.98
C ILE A 389 -0.91 26.77 32.19
N ALA A 390 -1.19 25.46 32.11
CA ALA A 390 -2.53 24.90 32.31
C ALA A 390 -2.91 24.79 33.79
N ASP A 391 -1.94 24.58 34.70
CA ASP A 391 -2.17 24.49 36.14
C ASP A 391 -2.26 25.86 36.83
N ALA A 392 -2.05 26.97 36.11
CA ALA A 392 -2.27 28.33 36.59
C ALA A 392 -3.77 28.70 36.71
N THR A 393 -4.65 27.74 37.03
CA THR A 393 -6.03 28.02 37.45
C THR A 393 -6.06 28.51 38.90
N PRO A 394 -6.76 29.62 39.22
CA PRO A 394 -6.86 30.12 40.59
C PRO A 394 -7.81 29.22 41.39
N GLY A 395 -7.26 28.26 42.12
CA GLY A 395 -8.08 27.33 42.88
C GLY A 395 -7.31 26.46 43.86
N LYS A 396 -7.28 26.90 45.12
CA LYS A 396 -6.83 26.21 46.34
C LYS A 396 -5.33 26.25 46.64
N TYR A 397 -4.86 27.42 47.05
CA TYR A 397 -4.08 27.50 48.28
C TYR A 397 -4.88 28.29 49.30
N ASP A 398 -5.32 27.59 50.34
CA ASP A 398 -5.86 28.20 51.55
C ASP A 398 -4.91 27.79 52.67
N THR A 399 -3.98 28.69 53.00
CA THR A 399 -3.61 29.06 54.38
C THR A 399 -2.59 30.20 54.35
N GLY A 400 -3.10 31.42 54.58
CA GLY A 400 -2.44 32.45 55.40
C GLY A 400 -1.28 33.24 54.80
N GLU A 401 -1.59 34.33 54.09
CA GLU A 401 -1.18 35.74 54.34
C GLU A 401 -1.34 36.59 53.06
N PRO A 402 -1.69 37.89 53.17
CA PRO A 402 -1.96 38.73 52.01
C PRO A 402 -0.70 39.47 51.56
N SER A 403 -0.03 38.99 50.51
CA SER A 403 0.72 39.88 49.62
C SER A 403 0.95 39.21 48.27
N ASP A 404 0.47 39.87 47.22
CA ASP A 404 0.80 39.68 45.80
C ASP A 404 0.51 38.29 45.21
N ASP A 405 -0.74 38.13 44.76
CA ASP A 405 -1.20 37.02 43.93
C ASP A 405 -0.41 36.95 42.59
N PRO A 406 0.48 35.97 42.40
CA PRO A 406 1.25 35.82 41.17
C PRO A 406 0.38 35.45 39.96
N ALA A 407 -0.79 34.83 40.20
CA ALA A 407 -1.71 34.42 39.13
C ALA A 407 -2.44 35.63 38.53
N SER A 408 -2.74 36.64 39.35
CA SER A 408 -3.26 37.94 38.86
C SER A 408 -2.25 38.69 37.97
N TYR A 409 -0.95 38.44 38.13
CA TYR A 409 0.10 39.02 37.28
C TYR A 409 0.15 38.36 35.88
N PHE A 410 -0.27 37.09 35.76
CA PHE A 410 -0.26 36.33 34.51
C PHE A 410 -1.55 36.46 33.70
N GLU A 411 -2.73 36.52 34.33
CA GLU A 411 -4.02 36.58 33.61
C GLU A 411 -4.34 37.95 32.99
N LEU A 412 -3.78 39.05 33.51
CA LEU A 412 -4.18 40.41 33.11
C LEU A 412 -3.37 41.03 31.97
N LYS A 413 -2.26 40.42 31.51
CA LYS A 413 -1.34 41.10 30.56
C LYS A 413 -1.08 40.44 29.22
N TRP A 414 -1.55 39.21 28.96
CA TRP A 414 -1.15 38.50 27.74
C TRP A 414 -2.29 37.71 27.09
N ARG A 415 -3.28 38.42 26.52
CA ARG A 415 -4.14 37.83 25.48
C ARG A 415 -3.39 37.82 24.15
N LEU A 416 -2.69 36.73 23.86
CA LEU A 416 -2.08 36.54 22.54
C LEU A 416 -3.18 36.56 21.44
N PRO A 417 -2.99 37.29 20.33
CA PRO A 417 -3.95 37.31 19.23
C PRO A 417 -4.22 35.92 18.64
N GLN A 418 -5.45 35.65 18.18
CA GLN A 418 -5.89 34.32 17.68
C GLN A 418 -5.07 33.73 16.53
N HIS A 419 -4.24 34.52 15.84
CA HIS A 419 -3.38 34.06 14.74
C HIS A 419 -1.97 33.62 15.19
N TRP A 420 -1.65 33.70 16.49
CA TRP A 420 -0.33 33.36 17.03
C TRP A 420 -0.31 31.93 17.53
N ARG A 421 0.76 31.19 17.22
CA ARG A 421 0.86 29.77 17.56
C ARG A 421 2.16 29.48 18.32
N CYS A 422 2.01 29.00 19.56
CA CYS A 422 3.06 28.26 20.26
C CYS A 422 2.74 26.78 20.08
N ILE A 423 3.65 26.01 19.47
CA ILE A 423 3.39 24.61 19.13
C ILE A 423 4.41 23.71 19.86
N PRO A 424 3.97 22.86 20.80
CA PRO A 424 4.82 21.83 21.37
C PRO A 424 5.09 20.73 20.33
N ARG A 425 6.28 20.13 20.36
CA ARG A 425 6.73 19.12 19.40
C ARG A 425 5.81 17.89 19.32
N SER A 426 5.07 17.57 20.38
CA SER A 426 4.14 16.43 20.44
C SER A 426 2.91 16.56 19.52
N MET A 427 2.64 17.73 18.93
CA MET A 427 1.45 18.00 18.11
C MET A 427 1.65 17.90 16.57
N GLU A 428 2.85 17.63 16.07
CA GLU A 428 3.18 17.79 14.63
C GLU A 428 2.72 16.66 13.67
N LEU A 429 1.58 16.00 13.92
CA LEU A 429 1.03 14.98 13.00
C LEU A 429 -0.38 15.29 12.50
N SER A 430 -0.60 16.50 11.96
CA SER A 430 -1.68 16.77 10.97
C SER A 430 -1.63 18.21 10.43
N ASN A 431 -1.43 18.38 9.12
CA ASN A 431 -1.60 19.65 8.40
C ASN A 431 -2.97 19.70 7.72
N ASP A 432 -3.81 20.68 8.07
CA ASP A 432 -4.67 21.41 7.11
C ASP A 432 -5.43 22.56 7.79
N SER A 433 -5.48 23.73 7.17
CA SER A 433 -6.27 24.89 7.64
C SER A 433 -6.84 25.71 6.49
N SER A 434 -8.15 26.00 6.53
CA SER A 434 -8.78 27.13 5.83
C SER A 434 -10.10 27.53 6.49
N PRO A 435 -10.41 28.84 6.65
CA PRO A 435 -11.67 29.33 7.21
C PRO A 435 -12.56 30.05 6.16
N SER A 436 -13.89 29.93 6.27
CA SER A 436 -14.85 31.08 6.27
C SER A 436 -16.35 30.69 6.17
N ASN A 437 -17.15 31.52 6.86
CA ASN A 437 -18.54 31.92 6.64
C ASN A 437 -19.74 31.27 7.39
N LEU A 438 -20.43 32.20 8.07
CA LEU A 438 -21.51 32.09 9.06
C LEU A 438 -22.90 32.01 8.39
N VAL A 439 -23.72 31.03 8.79
CA VAL A 439 -25.20 31.05 8.69
C VAL A 439 -25.81 30.29 9.89
N HIS A 440 -26.98 30.77 10.34
CA HIS A 440 -27.78 30.55 11.56
C HIS A 440 -27.75 29.17 12.30
N PRO A 441 -27.82 29.11 13.66
CA PRO A 441 -27.34 27.96 14.45
C PRO A 441 -28.31 26.77 14.66
N HIS A 442 -29.62 26.98 14.76
CA HIS A 442 -30.52 25.92 15.27
C HIS A 442 -31.02 24.91 14.23
N LEU A 443 -31.22 25.31 12.97
CA LEU A 443 -31.58 24.39 11.88
C LEU A 443 -30.37 23.58 11.37
N ARG A 444 -29.13 24.06 11.60
CA ARG A 444 -27.89 23.31 11.30
C ARG A 444 -27.82 22.04 12.15
N ILE A 445 -28.02 22.09 13.46
CA ILE A 445 -27.59 21.00 14.35
C ILE A 445 -28.29 19.65 14.05
N MET A 446 -29.59 19.64 13.72
CA MET A 446 -30.32 18.39 13.47
C MET A 446 -30.03 17.78 12.09
N VAL A 447 -30.04 18.61 11.02
CA VAL A 447 -29.69 18.14 9.66
C VAL A 447 -28.21 17.76 9.60
N PHE A 448 -27.36 18.52 10.27
CA PHE A 448 -25.92 18.27 10.32
C PHE A 448 -25.60 17.00 11.11
N ALA A 449 -26.27 16.69 12.23
CA ALA A 449 -26.08 15.41 12.92
C ALA A 449 -26.46 14.20 12.03
N ALA A 450 -27.55 14.29 11.25
CA ALA A 450 -27.93 13.25 10.30
C ALA A 450 -26.94 13.11 9.14
N ILE A 451 -26.41 14.23 8.63
CA ILE A 451 -25.35 14.23 7.60
C ILE A 451 -24.06 13.66 8.18
N ILE A 452 -23.62 14.10 9.35
CA ILE A 452 -22.43 13.57 10.05
C ILE A 452 -22.59 12.07 10.26
N SER A 453 -23.78 11.62 10.70
CA SER A 453 -24.07 10.20 10.87
C SER A 453 -23.95 9.43 9.55
N ARG A 454 -24.47 9.98 8.45
CA ARG A 454 -24.30 9.39 7.10
C ARG A 454 -22.85 9.38 6.64
N VAL A 455 -22.11 10.47 6.84
CA VAL A 455 -20.67 10.56 6.53
C VAL A 455 -19.89 9.53 7.34
N GLY A 456 -20.24 9.37 8.62
CA GLY A 456 -19.65 8.39 9.53
C GLY A 456 -19.70 6.96 9.00
N LYS A 457 -20.77 6.58 8.29
CA LYS A 457 -20.90 5.27 7.63
C LYS A 457 -19.85 5.02 6.57
N TYR A 458 -19.31 6.07 5.97
CA TYR A 458 -18.32 6.00 4.90
C TYR A 458 -16.89 6.23 5.41
N ILE A 459 -16.69 6.48 6.71
CA ILE A 459 -15.35 6.55 7.28
C ILE A 459 -14.86 5.10 7.49
N PRO A 460 -13.83 4.64 6.76
CA PRO A 460 -13.33 3.29 6.91
C PRO A 460 -12.72 3.12 8.30
N VAL A 461 -13.29 2.19 9.06
CA VAL A 461 -12.71 1.74 10.33
C VAL A 461 -12.02 0.39 10.20
N TRP A 462 -12.23 -0.32 9.08
CA TRP A 462 -11.60 -1.58 8.75
C TRP A 462 -10.74 -1.41 7.50
N PHE A 463 -9.51 -1.91 7.57
CA PHE A 463 -8.59 -1.93 6.44
C PHE A 463 -8.17 -3.38 6.19
N PRO A 464 -8.14 -3.87 4.95
CA PRO A 464 -7.67 -5.23 4.67
C PRO A 464 -6.29 -5.45 5.30
N ARG A 465 -6.18 -6.49 6.11
CA ARG A 465 -4.92 -6.92 6.71
C ARG A 465 -4.08 -7.52 5.60
N GLN A 466 -2.87 -7.01 5.41
CA GLN A 466 -1.93 -7.55 4.45
C GLN A 466 -1.20 -8.76 5.07
N THR A 467 -1.90 -9.88 5.20
CA THR A 467 -1.28 -11.18 5.53
C THR A 467 -0.95 -11.95 4.27
N ARG A 468 0.14 -12.74 4.30
CA ARG A 468 0.50 -13.65 3.19
C ARG A 468 -0.55 -14.75 2.99
N ASP A 469 -1.28 -15.10 4.03
CA ASP A 469 -2.42 -16.00 3.93
C ASP A 469 -3.63 -15.25 3.41
N ARG A 470 -4.28 -15.84 2.38
CA ARG A 470 -5.44 -15.29 1.67
C ARG A 470 -6.71 -15.21 2.53
N SER A 471 -6.61 -15.28 3.85
CA SER A 471 -7.72 -14.94 4.73
C SER A 471 -8.01 -13.45 4.54
N SER A 472 -9.25 -13.11 4.22
CA SER A 472 -9.72 -11.73 4.13
C SER A 472 -9.84 -11.15 5.54
N GLU A 473 -8.73 -11.06 6.26
CA GLU A 473 -8.66 -10.41 7.55
C GLU A 473 -8.69 -8.90 7.36
N PHE A 474 -9.28 -8.18 8.31
CA PHE A 474 -9.33 -6.73 8.32
C PHE A 474 -8.78 -6.21 9.66
N ASP A 475 -7.87 -5.25 9.61
CA ASP A 475 -7.40 -4.50 10.77
C ASP A 475 -8.41 -3.39 11.12
N PHE A 476 -8.84 -3.33 12.39
CA PHE A 476 -9.58 -2.19 12.92
C PHE A 476 -8.63 -1.00 13.12
N LYS A 477 -8.74 0.02 12.28
CA LYS A 477 -7.99 1.28 12.41
C LYS A 477 -8.98 2.45 12.41
N PRO A 478 -9.73 2.68 13.50
CA PRO A 478 -10.73 3.75 13.56
C PRO A 478 -10.10 5.15 13.63
N LYS A 479 -8.83 5.33 13.27
CA LYS A 479 -8.07 6.59 13.41
C LYS A 479 -8.87 7.78 12.83
N HIS A 480 -9.40 7.62 11.63
CA HIS A 480 -10.18 8.69 10.98
C HIS A 480 -11.51 8.95 11.69
N LEU A 481 -12.19 7.90 12.18
CA LEU A 481 -13.44 8.04 12.92
C LEU A 481 -13.21 8.70 14.28
N LEU A 482 -12.14 8.31 15.00
CA LEU A 482 -11.74 8.91 16.27
C LEU A 482 -11.31 10.37 16.08
N SER A 483 -10.55 10.70 15.03
CA SER A 483 -10.22 12.08 14.69
C SER A 483 -11.48 12.91 14.38
N ALA A 484 -12.44 12.35 13.64
CA ALA A 484 -13.71 13.01 13.38
C ALA A 484 -14.52 13.23 14.66
N MET A 485 -14.55 12.24 15.58
CA MET A 485 -15.20 12.36 16.88
C MET A 485 -14.58 13.45 17.77
N LYS A 486 -13.28 13.74 17.62
CA LYS A 486 -12.59 14.81 18.36
C LYS A 486 -12.90 16.22 17.87
N VAL A 487 -13.55 16.39 16.71
CA VAL A 487 -13.85 17.70 16.12
C VAL A 487 -14.74 18.54 17.05
N ASN A 488 -15.84 17.96 17.55
CA ASN A 488 -16.72 18.58 18.56
C ASN A 488 -17.70 17.56 19.16
N ARG A 489 -18.48 17.98 20.17
CA ARG A 489 -19.47 17.13 20.85
C ARG A 489 -20.56 16.57 19.93
N THR A 490 -20.97 17.28 18.88
CA THR A 490 -21.97 16.81 17.92
C THR A 490 -21.43 15.67 17.06
N PHE A 491 -20.18 15.79 16.59
CA PHE A 491 -19.50 14.69 15.90
C PHE A 491 -19.31 13.49 16.81
N TYR A 492 -18.86 13.72 18.05
CA TYR A 492 -18.73 12.65 19.04
C TYR A 492 -20.05 11.89 19.22
N ALA A 493 -21.15 12.59 19.49
CA ALA A 493 -22.46 11.98 19.71
C ALA A 493 -23.01 11.27 18.46
N ALA A 494 -22.86 11.86 17.27
CA ALA A 494 -23.36 11.28 16.02
C ALA A 494 -22.53 10.10 15.52
N LEU A 495 -21.22 10.07 15.81
CA LEU A 495 -20.28 9.06 15.31
C LEU A 495 -19.99 7.93 16.29
N SER A 496 -20.16 8.17 17.60
CA SER A 496 -19.95 7.16 18.64
C SER A 496 -20.67 5.83 18.37
N PRO A 497 -21.95 5.81 17.93
CA PRO A 497 -22.61 4.54 17.60
C PRO A 497 -21.88 3.72 16.52
N TYR A 498 -21.25 4.37 15.53
CA TYR A 498 -20.52 3.69 14.47
C TYR A 498 -19.21 3.07 14.96
N LEU A 499 -18.54 3.72 15.90
CA LEU A 499 -17.34 3.16 16.54
C LEU A 499 -17.65 1.80 17.17
N TRP A 500 -18.85 1.68 17.74
CA TRP A 500 -19.32 0.46 18.41
C TRP A 500 -20.09 -0.50 17.50
N THR A 501 -20.32 -0.18 16.23
CA THR A 501 -21.01 -1.14 15.33
C THR A 501 -20.19 -2.40 15.07
N VAL A 502 -18.87 -2.30 15.18
CA VAL A 502 -17.95 -3.42 14.94
C VAL A 502 -16.97 -3.49 16.09
N TYR A 503 -16.95 -4.62 16.78
CA TYR A 503 -15.95 -4.94 17.79
C TYR A 503 -15.19 -6.18 17.32
N ASN A 504 -13.88 -6.10 17.15
CA ASN A 504 -13.03 -7.27 16.91
C ASN A 504 -11.85 -7.21 17.87
N GLU A 505 -11.75 -8.21 18.73
CA GLU A 505 -10.72 -8.29 19.76
C GLU A 505 -9.30 -8.39 19.17
N SER A 506 -9.11 -9.24 18.15
CA SER A 506 -7.79 -9.39 17.48
C SER A 506 -7.18 -8.06 17.02
N ALA A 507 -8.03 -7.10 16.68
CA ALA A 507 -7.58 -5.82 16.15
C ALA A 507 -7.17 -4.81 17.24
N LEU A 508 -7.56 -5.03 18.50
CA LEU A 508 -7.26 -4.13 19.61
C LEU A 508 -5.87 -4.36 20.23
N GLU A 509 -5.30 -5.55 20.08
CA GLU A 509 -4.05 -5.95 20.74
C GLU A 509 -2.67 -5.69 20.09
N PRO A 510 -2.49 -5.22 18.84
CA PRO A 510 -1.15 -5.27 18.20
C PRO A 510 -0.01 -4.48 18.87
N ARG A 511 -0.30 -3.61 19.86
CA ARG A 511 0.72 -2.72 20.46
C ARG A 511 1.26 -3.15 21.81
N LEU A 512 0.52 -3.93 22.60
CA LEU A 512 0.98 -4.26 23.96
C LEU A 512 1.99 -5.42 24.00
N TYR A 513 1.97 -6.31 23.00
CA TYR A 513 2.84 -7.51 22.98
C TYR A 513 4.15 -7.34 22.20
N LYS A 514 4.27 -6.34 21.31
CA LYS A 514 5.51 -6.15 20.53
C LYS A 514 6.65 -5.55 21.36
N ASP A 515 6.33 -4.82 22.43
CA ASP A 515 7.33 -4.15 23.26
C ASP A 515 7.86 -5.04 24.40
N SER A 516 7.29 -6.22 24.63
CA SER A 516 7.65 -7.11 25.76
C SER A 516 8.63 -8.24 25.42
N HIS A 517 9.00 -8.44 24.15
CA HIS A 517 9.82 -9.59 23.74
C HIS A 517 11.35 -9.36 23.70
N THR A 518 11.87 -8.24 24.21
CA THR A 518 13.34 -8.01 24.28
C THR A 518 13.97 -8.30 25.64
N SER A 519 13.29 -8.97 26.57
CA SER A 519 13.86 -9.32 27.88
C SER A 519 13.41 -10.70 28.35
N ASN A 520 14.33 -11.68 28.32
CA ASN A 520 14.11 -13.05 28.78
C ASN A 520 14.04 -13.21 30.32
N ASN A 521 14.00 -12.14 31.11
CA ASN A 521 14.08 -12.20 32.58
C ASN A 521 13.10 -11.25 33.28
N PHE A 522 11.79 -11.45 33.13
CA PHE A 522 10.82 -10.85 34.05
C PHE A 522 10.01 -11.93 34.79
N PRO A 523 9.91 -11.88 36.14
CA PRO A 523 8.98 -12.70 36.88
C PRO A 523 7.55 -12.33 36.47
N ALA A 524 6.61 -13.27 36.62
CA ALA A 524 5.19 -13.10 36.33
C ALA A 524 4.63 -11.81 36.97
N VAL A 525 4.70 -10.70 36.25
CA VAL A 525 3.97 -9.48 36.60
C VAL A 525 2.52 -9.78 36.28
N THR A 526 1.72 -9.93 37.34
CA THR A 526 0.27 -9.86 37.29
C THR A 526 -0.12 -8.53 36.63
N LEU A 527 -0.28 -8.54 35.30
CA LEU A 527 -0.89 -7.44 34.58
C LEU A 527 -2.24 -7.17 35.25
N PRO A 528 -2.53 -5.93 35.69
CA PRO A 528 -3.81 -5.60 36.28
C PRO A 528 -4.88 -5.99 35.27
N SER A 529 -5.75 -6.91 35.68
CA SER A 529 -6.94 -7.34 34.96
C SER A 529 -7.63 -6.11 34.37
N THR A 530 -7.51 -5.92 33.06
CA THR A 530 -8.09 -4.78 32.34
C THR A 530 -9.60 -4.96 32.17
N GLY A 531 -10.33 -5.01 33.30
CA GLY A 531 -11.80 -4.96 33.34
C GLY A 531 -12.38 -3.68 32.72
N LEU A 532 -11.53 -2.70 32.38
CA LEU A 532 -11.90 -1.49 31.67
C LEU A 532 -12.44 -1.76 30.25
N GLY A 533 -11.92 -2.78 29.56
CA GLY A 533 -12.44 -3.20 28.25
C GLY A 533 -13.86 -3.75 28.38
N CYS A 534 -14.08 -4.65 29.35
CA CYS A 534 -15.34 -5.34 29.59
C CYS A 534 -16.47 -4.38 29.99
N LEU A 535 -16.19 -3.44 30.89
CA LEU A 535 -17.18 -2.43 31.35
C LEU A 535 -17.58 -1.46 30.25
N THR A 536 -16.68 -1.17 29.31
CA THR A 536 -16.99 -0.28 28.18
C THR A 536 -17.80 -1.02 27.12
N LEU A 537 -17.53 -2.30 26.94
CA LEU A 537 -18.25 -3.16 26.01
C LEU A 537 -19.70 -3.39 26.46
N SER A 538 -19.92 -3.70 27.74
CA SER A 538 -21.27 -3.92 28.28
C SER A 538 -22.16 -2.67 28.17
N LYS A 539 -21.59 -1.46 28.29
CA LYS A 539 -22.36 -0.21 28.11
C LYS A 539 -22.79 0.06 26.67
N ASN A 540 -22.08 -0.48 25.68
CA ASN A 540 -22.28 -0.16 24.26
C ASN A 540 -22.73 -1.36 23.41
N CYS A 541 -22.87 -2.54 24.01
CA CYS A 541 -23.23 -3.82 23.42
C CYS A 541 -24.46 -3.74 22.47
N ARG A 542 -25.50 -2.97 22.83
CA ARG A 542 -26.71 -2.77 22.02
C ARG A 542 -26.45 -2.18 20.63
N HIS A 543 -25.33 -1.49 20.44
CA HIS A 543 -24.93 -0.87 19.17
C HIS A 543 -24.09 -1.81 18.30
N ILE A 544 -23.54 -2.88 18.87
CA ILE A 544 -22.72 -3.85 18.15
C ILE A 544 -23.58 -4.58 17.12
N ARG A 545 -23.05 -4.70 15.90
CA ARG A 545 -23.64 -5.42 14.78
C ARG A 545 -22.70 -6.52 14.27
N TYR A 546 -21.40 -6.32 14.41
CA TYR A 546 -20.39 -7.33 14.20
C TYR A 546 -19.58 -7.49 15.48
N LEU A 547 -19.45 -8.73 15.94
CA LEU A 547 -18.62 -9.10 17.09
C LEU A 547 -17.63 -10.19 16.65
N GLY A 548 -16.34 -9.89 16.75
CA GLY A 548 -15.25 -10.84 16.53
C GLY A 548 -14.46 -11.07 17.80
N LEU A 549 -14.49 -12.31 18.30
CA LEU A 549 -13.74 -12.79 19.45
C LEU A 549 -12.75 -13.85 18.95
N VAL A 550 -11.99 -13.46 17.94
CA VAL A 550 -11.03 -14.30 17.24
C VAL A 550 -9.66 -13.95 17.80
N GLN A 551 -9.09 -14.73 18.70
CA GLN A 551 -7.76 -14.41 19.21
C GLN A 551 -6.93 -15.65 19.38
N ASP A 552 -5.77 -15.68 18.73
CA ASP A 552 -4.91 -16.86 18.69
C ASP A 552 -3.96 -16.94 19.89
N LYS A 553 -3.92 -15.90 20.75
CA LYS A 553 -2.81 -15.69 21.71
C LYS A 553 -3.20 -15.34 23.15
N LEU A 554 -4.47 -15.08 23.50
CA LEU A 554 -4.81 -14.80 24.89
C LEU A 554 -4.82 -16.10 25.72
N PRO A 555 -4.44 -16.04 27.00
CA PRO A 555 -4.64 -17.14 27.93
C PRO A 555 -6.13 -17.48 28.06
N SER A 556 -6.46 -18.75 27.91
CA SER A 556 -7.81 -19.33 27.95
C SER A 556 -8.67 -18.96 29.17
N PHE A 557 -8.11 -18.40 30.23
CA PHE A 557 -8.83 -18.15 31.48
C PHE A 557 -9.83 -16.97 31.41
N MET A 558 -9.65 -15.98 30.53
CA MET A 558 -10.55 -14.82 30.48
C MET A 558 -11.96 -15.18 29.96
N TYR A 559 -12.06 -16.19 29.11
CA TYR A 559 -13.32 -16.63 28.50
C TYR A 559 -14.05 -17.72 29.26
N GLN A 560 -13.44 -18.23 30.35
CA GLN A 560 -14.02 -19.28 31.19
C GLN A 560 -14.87 -18.74 32.35
N GLN A 561 -15.02 -17.42 32.49
CA GLN A 561 -15.88 -16.81 33.52
C GLN A 561 -17.10 -16.11 32.89
N PRO A 562 -18.24 -16.81 32.73
CA PRO A 562 -19.47 -16.28 32.13
C PRO A 562 -19.98 -14.99 32.80
N THR A 563 -19.63 -14.77 34.06
CA THR A 563 -20.07 -13.61 34.85
C THR A 563 -19.37 -12.31 34.48
N MET A 564 -18.23 -12.33 33.78
CA MET A 564 -17.51 -11.10 33.44
C MET A 564 -18.17 -10.30 32.31
N PHE A 565 -19.00 -10.93 31.48
CA PHE A 565 -19.63 -10.29 30.33
C PHE A 565 -21.15 -10.53 30.30
N ASP A 566 -21.92 -9.55 30.74
CA ASP A 566 -23.36 -9.55 30.53
C ASP A 566 -23.70 -9.08 29.11
N PHE A 567 -23.65 -10.02 28.17
CA PHE A 567 -24.03 -9.78 26.77
C PHE A 567 -25.52 -9.95 26.50
N LYS A 568 -26.38 -10.03 27.54
CA LYS A 568 -27.83 -10.11 27.34
C LYS A 568 -28.38 -8.93 26.55
N ASP A 569 -27.70 -7.79 26.60
CA ASP A 569 -28.06 -6.57 25.88
C ASP A 569 -27.50 -6.50 24.42
N CYS A 570 -26.60 -7.42 24.05
CA CYS A 570 -26.11 -7.60 22.68
C CYS A 570 -27.17 -8.36 21.85
N THR A 571 -28.30 -7.74 21.54
CA THR A 571 -29.45 -8.39 20.86
C THR A 571 -29.59 -8.08 19.37
N ASN A 572 -28.65 -7.32 18.83
CA ASN A 572 -28.72 -6.80 17.47
C ASN A 572 -27.55 -7.26 16.57
N LEU A 573 -26.80 -8.27 16.97
CA LEU A 573 -25.72 -8.82 16.18
C LEU A 573 -26.25 -9.36 14.84
N ARG A 574 -25.47 -9.11 13.79
CA ARG A 574 -25.67 -9.60 12.42
C ARG A 574 -24.53 -10.48 11.97
N GLU A 575 -23.33 -10.24 12.49
CA GLU A 575 -22.15 -11.03 12.21
C GLU A 575 -21.47 -11.37 13.52
N LEU A 576 -21.14 -12.65 13.70
CA LEU A 576 -20.50 -13.16 14.89
C LEU A 576 -19.34 -14.06 14.47
N ARG A 577 -18.14 -13.77 14.99
CA ARG A 577 -16.95 -14.61 14.80
C ARG A 577 -16.40 -15.02 16.15
N LEU A 578 -16.26 -16.31 16.37
CA LEU A 578 -15.86 -16.90 17.64
C LEU A 578 -14.61 -17.76 17.41
N SER A 579 -13.56 -17.52 18.21
CA SER A 579 -12.42 -18.43 18.28
C SER A 579 -12.70 -19.63 19.17
N MET A 580 -11.77 -20.58 19.06
CA MET A 580 -11.70 -21.78 19.88
C MET A 580 -11.62 -21.56 21.39
N PHE A 581 -11.28 -20.36 21.85
CA PHE A 581 -11.14 -20.07 23.28
C PHE A 581 -12.44 -19.60 23.92
N VAL A 582 -13.47 -19.35 23.12
CA VAL A 582 -14.76 -18.91 23.61
C VAL A 582 -15.52 -20.09 24.22
N ASP A 583 -15.97 -19.93 25.48
CA ASP A 583 -16.79 -20.96 26.14
C ASP A 583 -18.07 -21.25 25.33
N PRO A 584 -18.36 -22.53 25.00
CA PRO A 584 -19.51 -22.86 24.15
C PRO A 584 -20.87 -22.54 24.75
N GLN A 585 -21.03 -22.61 26.07
CA GLN A 585 -22.31 -22.23 26.71
C GLN A 585 -22.55 -20.73 26.54
N TRP A 586 -21.49 -19.94 26.69
CA TRP A 586 -21.55 -18.51 26.49
C TRP A 586 -21.79 -18.13 25.03
N ALA A 587 -21.10 -18.77 24.08
CA ALA A 587 -21.38 -18.65 22.66
C ALA A 587 -22.86 -18.97 22.35
N GLY A 588 -23.37 -20.05 22.93
CA GLY A 588 -24.78 -20.47 22.80
C GLY A 588 -25.79 -19.45 23.33
N GLN A 589 -25.49 -18.79 24.45
CA GLN A 589 -26.32 -17.70 24.96
C GLN A 589 -26.32 -16.50 24.03
N LEU A 590 -25.15 -16.13 23.51
CA LEU A 590 -25.01 -15.01 22.58
C LEU A 590 -25.75 -15.28 21.26
N ILE A 591 -25.65 -16.49 20.73
CA ILE A 591 -26.34 -16.92 19.51
C ILE A 591 -27.87 -16.85 19.74
N ARG A 592 -28.37 -17.41 20.85
CA ARG A 592 -29.80 -17.38 21.19
C ARG A 592 -30.34 -15.96 21.39
N ALA A 593 -29.53 -15.05 21.91
CA ALA A 593 -29.91 -13.64 22.06
C ALA A 593 -30.01 -12.89 20.71
N ASN A 594 -29.51 -13.46 19.62
CA ASN A 594 -29.43 -12.81 18.31
C ASN A 594 -30.03 -13.67 17.17
N PRO A 595 -31.34 -13.92 17.16
CA PRO A 595 -32.01 -14.74 16.13
C PRO A 595 -31.92 -14.14 14.71
N ASN A 596 -31.47 -12.89 14.57
CA ASN A 596 -31.29 -12.20 13.29
C ASN A 596 -29.85 -12.27 12.75
N LEU A 597 -28.98 -13.10 13.32
CA LEU A 597 -27.63 -13.34 12.81
C LEU A 597 -27.66 -13.79 11.34
N ARG A 598 -26.77 -13.20 10.55
CA ARG A 598 -26.62 -13.46 9.10
C ARG A 598 -25.30 -14.14 8.78
N VAL A 599 -24.25 -13.85 9.53
CA VAL A 599 -22.93 -14.47 9.37
C VAL A 599 -22.51 -15.04 10.71
N LEU A 600 -22.14 -16.31 10.72
CA LEU A 600 -21.54 -16.96 11.87
C LEU A 600 -20.27 -17.67 11.43
N GLU A 601 -19.16 -17.30 12.05
CA GLU A 601 -17.89 -18.01 11.97
C GLU A 601 -17.54 -18.52 13.36
N TRP A 602 -17.39 -19.82 13.52
CA TRP A 602 -17.09 -20.42 14.81
C TRP A 602 -16.01 -21.47 14.65
N SER A 603 -14.84 -21.17 15.19
CA SER A 603 -13.71 -22.10 15.24
C SER A 603 -13.71 -22.80 16.59
N TYR A 604 -13.54 -24.12 16.60
CA TYR A 604 -13.42 -24.98 17.77
C TYR A 604 -11.96 -25.45 17.88
N PRO A 605 -11.40 -25.64 19.09
CA PRO A 605 -10.00 -26.02 19.22
C PRO A 605 -9.75 -27.41 18.65
N ASP A 606 -8.60 -27.57 18.00
CA ASP A 606 -8.13 -28.87 17.56
C ASP A 606 -8.10 -29.86 18.75
N LEU A 607 -8.73 -31.02 18.55
CA LEU A 607 -8.89 -32.10 19.52
C LEU A 607 -7.55 -32.54 20.12
N ILE A 608 -6.44 -32.34 19.40
CA ILE A 608 -5.10 -32.73 19.88
C ILE A 608 -4.72 -31.95 21.14
N VAL A 609 -4.97 -30.64 21.17
CA VAL A 609 -4.69 -29.80 22.35
C VAL A 609 -5.66 -30.12 23.48
N PHE A 610 -6.92 -30.40 23.15
CA PHE A 610 -7.94 -30.70 24.15
C PHE A 610 -7.72 -32.03 24.88
N ASN A 611 -7.19 -33.05 24.18
CA ASN A 611 -6.90 -34.35 24.78
C ASN A 611 -5.76 -34.29 25.81
N GLN A 612 -4.79 -33.37 25.65
CA GLN A 612 -3.73 -33.18 26.65
C GLN A 612 -4.24 -32.50 27.94
N TYR A 613 -5.25 -31.63 27.85
CA TYR A 613 -5.86 -30.98 29.01
C TYR A 613 -6.92 -31.82 29.73
N ARG A 614 -7.42 -32.90 29.11
CA ARG A 614 -8.52 -33.73 29.65
C ARG A 614 -8.10 -34.97 30.45
N SER A 615 -6.83 -35.11 30.81
CA SER A 615 -6.33 -36.28 31.55
C SER A 615 -6.93 -36.48 32.96
N SER A 616 -7.80 -35.60 33.46
CA SER A 616 -8.31 -35.67 34.85
C SER A 616 -9.83 -35.79 35.05
N THR A 617 -10.69 -35.76 34.02
CA THR A 617 -12.15 -35.91 34.22
C THR A 617 -12.85 -36.81 33.19
N HIS A 618 -13.35 -37.96 33.66
CA HIS A 618 -13.92 -39.09 32.89
C HIS A 618 -15.28 -38.84 32.17
N SER A 619 -15.54 -37.65 31.66
CA SER A 619 -16.75 -37.39 30.84
C SER A 619 -16.54 -37.86 29.39
N SER A 620 -16.99 -39.07 29.07
CA SER A 620 -16.79 -39.78 27.78
C SER A 620 -17.51 -39.20 26.56
N ASN A 621 -18.43 -38.23 26.70
CA ASN A 621 -19.10 -37.64 25.54
C ASN A 621 -18.33 -36.44 24.95
N PRO A 622 -18.11 -36.40 23.62
CA PRO A 622 -17.57 -35.23 22.93
C PRO A 622 -18.63 -34.12 22.96
N ARG A 623 -18.47 -33.15 23.87
CA ARG A 623 -19.44 -32.08 24.15
C ARG A 623 -19.83 -31.21 22.93
N GLY A 624 -19.09 -31.26 21.82
CA GLY A 624 -19.35 -30.42 20.66
C GLY A 624 -20.66 -30.72 19.90
N SER A 625 -21.29 -31.89 20.09
CA SER A 625 -22.55 -32.20 19.41
C SER A 625 -23.71 -31.34 19.90
N ASP A 626 -23.78 -31.11 21.21
CA ASP A 626 -24.91 -30.45 21.86
C ASP A 626 -24.87 -28.93 21.60
N ASP A 627 -23.68 -28.38 21.37
CA ASP A 627 -23.48 -26.96 21.08
C ASP A 627 -24.04 -26.54 19.70
N LEU A 628 -24.20 -27.49 18.76
CA LEU A 628 -24.85 -27.22 17.47
C LEU A 628 -26.34 -26.91 17.61
N GLU A 629 -26.99 -27.37 18.69
CA GLU A 629 -28.41 -27.08 18.95
C GLU A 629 -28.68 -25.57 19.05
N TYR A 630 -27.69 -24.79 19.51
CA TYR A 630 -27.81 -23.33 19.56
C TYR A 630 -28.01 -22.71 18.17
N LEU A 631 -27.45 -23.33 17.12
CA LEU A 631 -27.54 -22.85 15.75
C LEU A 631 -28.93 -23.07 15.15
N SER A 632 -29.69 -24.05 15.65
CA SER A 632 -31.07 -24.32 15.23
C SER A 632 -32.02 -23.14 15.49
N SER A 633 -31.66 -22.25 16.41
CA SER A 633 -32.42 -21.01 16.68
C SER A 633 -32.25 -19.93 15.61
N LEU A 634 -31.24 -20.07 14.73
CA LEU A 634 -30.97 -19.12 13.65
C LEU A 634 -31.78 -19.52 12.42
N SER A 635 -32.55 -18.57 11.89
CA SER A 635 -33.40 -18.75 10.70
C SER A 635 -33.10 -17.75 9.58
N LYS A 636 -32.11 -16.88 9.79
CA LYS A 636 -31.72 -15.80 8.87
C LYS A 636 -30.26 -15.89 8.46
N LEU A 637 -29.61 -17.02 8.74
CA LEU A 637 -28.20 -17.21 8.48
C LEU A 637 -27.97 -17.31 6.97
N ARG A 638 -27.05 -16.49 6.46
CA ARG A 638 -26.60 -16.46 5.07
C ARG A 638 -25.24 -17.10 4.89
N SER A 639 -24.35 -16.98 5.86
CA SER A 639 -23.02 -17.57 5.82
C SER A 639 -22.73 -18.28 7.14
N LEU A 640 -22.41 -19.58 7.04
CA LEU A 640 -22.04 -20.42 8.17
C LEU A 640 -20.63 -20.97 7.94
N LYS A 641 -19.69 -20.63 8.84
CA LYS A 641 -18.32 -21.13 8.82
C LYS A 641 -18.02 -21.86 10.11
N LEU A 642 -17.74 -23.15 10.02
CA LEU A 642 -17.42 -24.03 11.13
C LEU A 642 -16.00 -24.56 10.91
N GLN A 643 -15.08 -24.26 11.84
CA GLN A 643 -13.69 -24.73 11.75
C GLN A 643 -13.33 -25.58 12.98
N GLY A 644 -12.65 -26.71 12.81
CA GLY A 644 -12.28 -27.60 13.93
C GLY A 644 -13.44 -28.36 14.59
N TRP A 645 -14.63 -28.39 13.97
CA TRP A 645 -15.83 -28.97 14.58
C TRP A 645 -15.95 -30.47 14.39
N VAL A 646 -16.41 -31.14 15.43
CA VAL A 646 -16.87 -32.52 15.34
C VAL A 646 -18.37 -32.52 15.04
N LEU A 647 -18.72 -32.67 13.76
CA LEU A 647 -20.09 -32.55 13.27
C LEU A 647 -20.74 -33.93 13.21
N LEU A 648 -21.82 -34.13 13.97
CA LEU A 648 -22.73 -35.26 13.74
C LEU A 648 -23.62 -34.91 12.54
N PRO A 649 -23.72 -35.78 11.52
CA PRO A 649 -24.54 -35.52 10.33
C PRO A 649 -25.95 -35.06 10.68
N LEU A 650 -26.60 -35.71 11.64
CA LEU A 650 -27.97 -35.36 12.07
C LEU A 650 -28.09 -33.91 12.57
N HIS A 651 -27.16 -33.45 13.41
CA HIS A 651 -27.20 -32.08 13.93
C HIS A 651 -26.89 -31.07 12.84
N LEU A 652 -25.93 -31.38 11.96
CA LEU A 652 -25.65 -30.54 10.80
C LEU A 652 -26.86 -30.45 9.87
N CYS A 653 -27.57 -31.57 9.61
CA CYS A 653 -28.81 -31.59 8.84
C CYS A 653 -29.85 -30.63 9.42
N GLN A 654 -30.04 -30.69 10.74
CA GLN A 654 -31.03 -29.84 11.43
C GLN A 654 -30.68 -28.37 11.25
N VAL A 655 -29.45 -27.97 11.53
CA VAL A 655 -28.99 -26.57 11.40
C VAL A 655 -29.14 -26.08 9.96
N LEU A 656 -28.76 -26.91 8.99
CA LEU A 656 -28.90 -26.59 7.56
C LEU A 656 -30.36 -26.49 7.14
N ASN A 657 -31.23 -27.37 7.64
CA ASN A 657 -32.66 -27.33 7.33
C ASN A 657 -33.33 -26.07 7.89
N PHE A 658 -33.00 -25.64 9.11
CA PHE A 658 -33.51 -24.40 9.70
C PHE A 658 -33.11 -23.15 8.90
N ASN A 659 -32.01 -23.21 8.14
CA ASN A 659 -31.49 -22.10 7.34
C ASN A 659 -31.57 -22.35 5.83
N ALA A 660 -32.33 -23.35 5.39
CA ALA A 660 -32.40 -23.79 3.99
C ALA A 660 -32.75 -22.64 3.02
N ASP A 661 -33.68 -21.80 3.43
CA ASP A 661 -34.18 -20.68 2.63
C ASP A 661 -33.33 -19.41 2.71
N THR A 662 -32.26 -19.39 3.51
CA THR A 662 -31.44 -18.18 3.69
C THR A 662 -29.94 -18.40 3.49
N LEU A 663 -29.45 -19.63 3.63
CA LEU A 663 -28.03 -19.95 3.57
C LEU A 663 -27.51 -19.84 2.13
N GLU A 664 -26.52 -18.97 1.93
CA GLU A 664 -25.86 -18.66 0.66
C GLU A 664 -24.43 -19.22 0.62
N GLU A 665 -23.75 -19.31 1.77
CA GLU A 665 -22.37 -19.83 1.92
C GLU A 665 -22.29 -20.81 3.10
N LEU A 666 -21.67 -21.96 2.86
CA LEU A 666 -21.32 -22.95 3.88
C LEU A 666 -19.83 -23.25 3.79
N ASN A 667 -19.12 -23.08 4.90
CA ASN A 667 -17.71 -23.41 5.02
C ASN A 667 -17.48 -24.34 6.21
N ILE A 668 -16.99 -25.55 5.94
CA ILE A 668 -16.62 -26.51 6.97
C ILE A 668 -15.12 -26.76 6.77
N ALA A 669 -14.29 -26.25 7.67
CA ALA A 669 -12.83 -26.20 7.48
C ALA A 669 -12.03 -26.80 8.64
N SER A 670 -10.73 -27.03 8.36
CA SER A 670 -9.63 -27.48 9.25
C SER A 670 -10.02 -28.52 10.28
N GLU A 671 -9.62 -29.78 10.07
CA GLU A 671 -9.75 -30.88 11.05
C GLU A 671 -11.17 -31.13 11.57
N SER A 672 -12.17 -30.46 11.01
CA SER A 672 -13.56 -30.74 11.28
C SER A 672 -13.84 -32.19 10.89
N ARG A 673 -14.34 -32.98 11.84
CA ARG A 673 -14.66 -34.40 11.63
C ARG A 673 -16.15 -34.53 11.50
N VAL A 674 -16.63 -34.96 10.33
CA VAL A 674 -18.00 -35.44 10.22
C VAL A 674 -18.01 -36.87 10.74
N ILE A 675 -18.35 -37.04 12.03
CA ILE A 675 -18.32 -38.37 12.65
C ILE A 675 -19.41 -39.23 12.01
N GLN A 676 -18.97 -40.40 11.56
CA GLN A 676 -19.86 -41.44 11.07
C GLN A 676 -20.73 -41.94 12.24
N LEU A 677 -22.05 -41.78 12.13
CA LEU A 677 -22.95 -42.61 12.92
C LEU A 677 -22.83 -44.04 12.36
N LEU A 678 -22.45 -44.97 13.24
CA LEU A 678 -22.31 -46.38 12.94
C LEU A 678 -23.59 -46.90 12.25
N GLU A 679 -23.39 -47.56 11.10
CA GLU A 679 -24.27 -48.60 10.54
C GLU A 679 -25.65 -48.24 9.95
N GLN A 680 -26.04 -46.98 9.77
CA GLN A 680 -27.30 -46.66 9.07
C GLN A 680 -27.13 -46.48 7.55
N PRO A 681 -28.09 -46.96 6.71
CA PRO A 681 -28.04 -46.81 5.26
C PRO A 681 -27.95 -45.33 4.86
N THR A 682 -26.98 -45.02 4.01
CA THR A 682 -26.47 -43.66 3.75
C THR A 682 -27.46 -42.69 3.11
N ASP A 683 -28.46 -43.20 2.39
CA ASP A 683 -29.53 -42.36 1.83
C ASP A 683 -30.51 -41.89 2.92
N ALA A 684 -30.51 -42.51 4.11
CA ALA A 684 -31.40 -42.16 5.21
C ALA A 684 -30.86 -41.11 6.18
N ILE A 685 -29.62 -40.63 6.00
CA ILE A 685 -28.94 -39.77 6.99
C ILE A 685 -29.34 -38.29 6.85
N TRP A 686 -29.70 -37.83 5.64
CA TRP A 686 -30.08 -36.43 5.35
C TRP A 686 -31.60 -36.21 5.36
N LEU A 687 -32.26 -36.99 6.19
CA LEU A 687 -33.69 -37.09 6.32
C LEU A 687 -34.09 -36.35 7.58
N VAL A 688 -34.82 -35.24 7.40
CA VAL A 688 -35.21 -34.38 8.53
C VAL A 688 -36.38 -35.04 9.26
N PRO A 689 -36.27 -35.30 10.58
CA PRO A 689 -37.42 -35.68 11.38
C PRO A 689 -38.45 -34.56 11.30
N LYS A 690 -39.66 -34.86 10.86
CA LYS A 690 -40.74 -33.87 10.86
C LYS A 690 -40.97 -33.46 12.32
N HIS A 691 -40.70 -32.21 12.65
CA HIS A 691 -41.05 -31.69 13.97
C HIS A 691 -42.58 -31.72 14.07
N SER A 692 -43.11 -32.77 14.70
CA SER A 692 -44.51 -32.86 15.10
C SER A 692 -44.83 -31.60 15.91
N GLU A 693 -45.83 -30.83 15.45
CA GLU A 693 -46.41 -29.73 16.21
C GLU A 693 -46.72 -30.23 17.62
N ALA A 694 -46.34 -29.46 18.64
CA ALA A 694 -46.25 -29.88 20.04
C ALA A 694 -47.37 -30.86 20.46
N PRO A 695 -47.02 -32.02 21.05
CA PRO A 695 -48.02 -33.03 21.42
C PRO A 695 -48.98 -32.44 22.43
N SER A 696 -50.25 -32.29 22.04
CA SER A 696 -51.35 -32.07 22.97
C SER A 696 -51.33 -33.21 23.99
N SER A 697 -51.25 -32.85 25.26
CA SER A 697 -51.15 -33.76 26.41
C SER A 697 -52.31 -34.76 26.46
N THR A 698 -52.12 -35.93 25.88
CA THR A 698 -52.95 -37.11 26.15
C THR A 698 -52.04 -38.30 26.40
N THR A 699 -52.01 -38.69 27.67
CA THR A 699 -51.34 -39.87 28.21
C THR A 699 -51.89 -41.14 27.57
N GLY A 700 -51.05 -41.90 26.87
CA GLY A 700 -51.43 -43.25 26.46
C GLY A 700 -50.49 -43.86 25.42
N THR A 701 -49.86 -44.97 25.83
CA THR A 701 -49.23 -46.03 25.03
C THR A 701 -47.96 -45.70 24.23
N GLU A 702 -46.92 -46.51 24.49
CA GLU A 702 -45.69 -46.66 23.72
C GLU A 702 -46.03 -47.19 22.32
N ASP A 703 -46.65 -46.35 21.49
CA ASP A 703 -46.89 -46.67 20.09
C ASP A 703 -45.62 -46.40 19.28
N GLU A 704 -45.26 -47.40 18.48
CA GLU A 704 -44.19 -47.41 17.49
C GLU A 704 -43.99 -46.01 16.90
N LEU A 705 -42.77 -45.47 17.01
CA LEU A 705 -42.30 -44.33 16.22
C LEU A 705 -42.54 -44.66 14.75
N GLN A 706 -43.73 -44.32 14.23
CA GLN A 706 -44.00 -44.33 12.82
C GLN A 706 -43.01 -43.33 12.24
N VAL A 707 -42.00 -43.86 11.54
CA VAL A 707 -41.02 -43.12 10.78
C VAL A 707 -41.79 -42.38 9.70
N GLU A 708 -42.34 -41.22 10.05
CA GLU A 708 -42.98 -40.31 9.12
C GLU A 708 -42.00 -40.04 7.99
N LYS A 709 -42.51 -40.02 6.75
CA LYS A 709 -41.74 -39.85 5.52
C LYS A 709 -40.81 -38.65 5.64
N ASN A 710 -39.57 -38.95 5.93
CA ASN A 710 -38.48 -38.00 6.02
C ASN A 710 -38.37 -37.17 4.75
N VAL A 711 -38.26 -35.85 4.91
CA VAL A 711 -38.10 -34.92 3.80
C VAL A 711 -36.60 -34.79 3.49
N PRO A 712 -36.18 -34.93 2.22
CA PRO A 712 -34.79 -34.73 1.84
C PRO A 712 -34.38 -33.27 2.05
N LEU A 713 -33.21 -33.04 2.66
CA LEU A 713 -32.63 -31.71 2.81
C LEU A 713 -32.53 -31.01 1.44
N SER A 714 -32.99 -29.76 1.35
CA SER A 714 -32.85 -28.91 0.16
C SER A 714 -32.35 -27.54 0.58
N LEU A 715 -31.29 -27.07 -0.06
CA LEU A 715 -30.61 -25.79 0.19
C LEU A 715 -30.64 -24.94 -1.10
N PRO A 716 -31.82 -24.45 -1.50
CA PRO A 716 -32.04 -23.84 -2.80
C PRO A 716 -31.31 -22.51 -3.02
N LYS A 717 -30.75 -21.89 -1.98
CA LYS A 717 -30.01 -20.62 -2.08
C LYS A 717 -28.51 -20.75 -1.88
N LEU A 718 -28.00 -21.94 -1.56
CA LEU A 718 -26.59 -22.13 -1.29
C LEU A 718 -25.78 -22.03 -2.58
N LYS A 719 -24.95 -21.00 -2.68
CA LYS A 719 -24.12 -20.68 -3.85
C LYS A 719 -22.68 -21.10 -3.68
N SER A 720 -22.13 -21.03 -2.45
CA SER A 720 -20.73 -21.36 -2.18
C SER A 720 -20.60 -22.45 -1.12
N LEU A 721 -19.86 -23.51 -1.44
CA LEU A 721 -19.55 -24.60 -0.54
C LEU A 721 -18.03 -24.74 -0.40
N HIS A 722 -17.53 -24.63 0.82
CA HIS A 722 -16.13 -24.85 1.17
C HIS A 722 -16.02 -26.05 2.11
N LEU A 723 -15.29 -27.08 1.70
CA LEU A 723 -15.07 -28.31 2.45
C LEU A 723 -13.56 -28.55 2.57
N ASN A 724 -13.00 -28.13 3.69
CA ASN A 724 -11.63 -28.47 4.07
C ASN A 724 -11.69 -29.49 5.21
N LEU A 725 -11.92 -30.74 4.84
CA LEU A 725 -12.15 -31.87 5.74
C LEU A 725 -10.98 -32.85 5.68
N ASP A 726 -10.71 -33.53 6.80
CA ASP A 726 -9.87 -34.73 6.83
C ASP A 726 -10.70 -35.92 6.34
N TRP A 727 -10.53 -36.32 5.08
CA TRP A 727 -11.33 -37.38 4.47
C TRP A 727 -10.84 -38.78 4.84
N SER A 728 -9.61 -38.91 5.33
CA SER A 728 -9.11 -40.18 5.87
C SER A 728 -9.98 -40.71 7.02
N ARG A 729 -10.66 -39.81 7.73
CA ARG A 729 -11.53 -40.13 8.90
C ARG A 729 -13.02 -39.95 8.62
N SER A 730 -13.39 -39.41 7.47
CA SER A 730 -14.78 -39.07 7.13
C SER A 730 -15.29 -39.98 6.03
N THR A 731 -16.46 -40.59 6.18
CA THR A 731 -17.04 -41.33 5.06
C THR A 731 -17.65 -40.36 4.06
N GLY A 732 -17.05 -40.33 2.87
CA GLY A 732 -17.45 -39.42 1.79
C GLY A 732 -18.95 -39.51 1.42
N GLU A 733 -19.61 -40.62 1.74
CA GLU A 733 -21.05 -40.84 1.56
C GLU A 733 -21.93 -39.71 2.09
N SER A 734 -21.65 -39.23 3.31
CA SER A 734 -22.42 -38.15 3.92
C SER A 734 -22.32 -36.87 3.09
N ILE A 735 -21.12 -36.53 2.64
CA ILE A 735 -20.84 -35.32 1.87
C ILE A 735 -21.40 -35.42 0.44
N TYR A 736 -21.36 -36.62 -0.15
CA TYR A 736 -22.00 -36.89 -1.44
C TYR A 736 -23.51 -36.66 -1.38
N GLY A 737 -24.15 -37.03 -0.27
CA GLY A 737 -25.57 -36.73 -0.02
C GLY A 737 -25.82 -35.23 0.12
N LEU A 738 -24.98 -34.54 0.89
CA LEU A 738 -25.08 -33.10 1.11
C LEU A 738 -25.01 -32.28 -0.21
N VAL A 739 -24.16 -32.67 -1.16
CA VAL A 739 -24.07 -32.00 -2.47
C VAL A 739 -25.38 -32.13 -3.28
N LYS A 740 -26.11 -33.24 -3.15
CA LYS A 740 -27.39 -33.42 -3.84
C LYS A 740 -28.45 -32.41 -3.38
N SER A 741 -28.28 -31.85 -2.18
CA SER A 741 -29.20 -30.86 -1.60
C SER A 741 -28.98 -29.44 -2.11
N MET A 742 -28.00 -29.17 -3.00
CA MET A 742 -27.55 -27.79 -3.31
C MET A 742 -27.74 -27.42 -4.80
N PRO A 743 -28.98 -27.23 -5.28
CA PRO A 743 -29.24 -27.00 -6.71
C PRO A 743 -28.72 -25.66 -7.24
N ALA A 744 -28.52 -24.67 -6.36
CA ALA A 744 -28.01 -23.35 -6.71
C ALA A 744 -26.48 -23.20 -6.56
N LEU A 745 -25.75 -24.29 -6.35
CA LEU A 745 -24.31 -24.25 -6.11
C LEU A 745 -23.58 -23.68 -7.34
N GLU A 746 -22.82 -22.61 -7.12
CA GLU A 746 -22.04 -21.86 -8.12
C GLU A 746 -20.53 -22.09 -7.91
N GLU A 747 -20.08 -22.16 -6.65
CA GLU A 747 -18.69 -22.34 -6.25
C GLU A 747 -18.48 -23.52 -5.29
N LEU A 748 -17.50 -24.35 -5.59
CA LEU A 748 -17.03 -25.44 -4.75
C LEU A 748 -15.54 -25.25 -4.44
N ASN A 749 -15.18 -25.18 -3.16
CA ASN A 749 -13.80 -25.26 -2.71
C ASN A 749 -13.60 -26.52 -1.85
N ILE A 750 -12.76 -27.45 -2.29
CA ILE A 750 -12.56 -28.74 -1.61
C ILE A 750 -11.08 -29.01 -1.33
N THR A 751 -10.76 -29.52 -0.14
CA THR A 751 -9.46 -30.15 0.08
C THR A 751 -9.51 -31.56 -0.48
N LEU A 752 -8.56 -31.89 -1.37
CA LEU A 752 -8.48 -33.21 -1.98
C LEU A 752 -7.71 -34.16 -1.08
N ASP A 753 -8.17 -35.40 -1.01
CA ASP A 753 -7.59 -36.47 -0.20
C ASP A 753 -7.66 -37.78 -1.00
N GLN A 754 -6.67 -38.65 -0.82
CA GLN A 754 -6.57 -39.94 -1.51
C GLN A 754 -7.77 -40.87 -1.28
N HIS A 755 -8.45 -40.76 -0.14
CA HIS A 755 -9.61 -41.56 0.24
C HIS A 755 -10.92 -41.06 -0.38
N MET A 756 -10.93 -39.88 -1.02
CA MET A 756 -12.13 -39.34 -1.66
C MET A 756 -12.44 -40.06 -2.98
N ASP A 757 -13.70 -40.46 -3.16
CA ASP A 757 -14.27 -40.93 -4.43
C ASP A 757 -14.78 -39.73 -5.25
N LEU A 758 -13.85 -39.12 -5.96
CA LEU A 758 -14.12 -37.99 -6.85
C LEU A 758 -15.01 -38.36 -8.05
N HIS A 759 -15.11 -39.65 -8.42
CA HIS A 759 -16.06 -40.07 -9.46
C HIS A 759 -17.50 -39.96 -8.96
N LYS A 760 -17.75 -40.40 -7.73
CA LYS A 760 -19.06 -40.25 -7.10
C LYS A 760 -19.39 -38.78 -6.83
N LEU A 761 -18.44 -38.00 -6.32
CA LEU A 761 -18.63 -36.55 -6.13
C LEU A 761 -18.93 -35.84 -7.45
N GLY A 762 -18.13 -36.08 -8.49
CA GLY A 762 -18.32 -35.49 -9.82
C GLY A 762 -19.67 -35.84 -10.45
N ARG A 763 -20.12 -37.10 -10.30
CA ARG A 763 -21.47 -37.51 -10.76
C ARG A 763 -22.58 -36.78 -10.01
N ASN A 764 -22.47 -36.62 -8.69
CA ASN A 764 -23.49 -35.93 -7.90
C ASN A 764 -23.54 -34.44 -8.19
N LEU A 765 -22.39 -33.79 -8.30
CA LEU A 765 -22.29 -32.38 -8.71
C LEU A 765 -22.92 -32.17 -10.08
N LYS A 766 -22.60 -33.03 -11.06
CA LYS A 766 -23.20 -32.96 -12.39
C LYS A 766 -24.71 -33.13 -12.40
N ALA A 767 -25.21 -34.07 -11.60
CA ALA A 767 -26.64 -34.36 -11.53
C ALA A 767 -27.44 -33.28 -10.77
N SER A 768 -26.82 -32.63 -9.78
CA SER A 768 -27.54 -31.83 -8.78
C SER A 768 -27.23 -30.34 -8.86
N CYS A 769 -26.09 -29.93 -9.40
CA CYS A 769 -25.59 -28.55 -9.34
C CYS A 769 -25.40 -27.96 -10.76
N PRO A 770 -26.48 -27.68 -11.51
CA PRO A 770 -26.40 -27.21 -12.90
C PRO A 770 -25.71 -25.84 -13.05
N ASN A 771 -25.67 -25.03 -11.98
CA ASN A 771 -25.07 -23.69 -11.98
C ASN A 771 -23.58 -23.69 -11.60
N LEU A 772 -22.98 -24.86 -11.34
CA LEU A 772 -21.61 -24.96 -10.89
C LEU A 772 -20.64 -24.46 -11.99
N HIS A 773 -19.87 -23.43 -11.66
CA HIS A 773 -18.92 -22.81 -12.60
C HIS A 773 -17.55 -22.52 -11.98
N SER A 774 -17.37 -22.74 -10.67
CA SER A 774 -16.08 -22.53 -9.99
C SER A 774 -15.74 -23.74 -9.13
N ILE A 775 -14.66 -24.44 -9.46
CA ILE A 775 -14.11 -25.53 -8.65
C ILE A 775 -12.69 -25.16 -8.24
N ARG A 776 -12.42 -25.16 -6.93
CA ARG A 776 -11.12 -24.82 -6.36
C ARG A 776 -10.68 -25.90 -5.39
N THR A 777 -9.38 -26.14 -5.34
CA THR A 777 -8.79 -26.99 -4.31
C THR A 777 -7.77 -26.23 -3.49
N ASN A 778 -7.76 -26.49 -2.18
CA ASN A 778 -6.78 -25.91 -1.27
C ASN A 778 -5.48 -26.74 -1.36
N GLY A 779 -4.47 -26.19 -2.03
CA GLY A 779 -3.24 -26.92 -2.38
C GLY A 779 -2.17 -27.04 -1.29
N GLN A 780 -2.51 -26.91 0.00
CA GLN A 780 -1.49 -26.83 1.06
C GLN A 780 -0.94 -28.18 1.58
N GLU A 781 -1.57 -29.32 1.29
CA GLU A 781 -1.28 -30.55 2.06
C GLU A 781 -0.55 -31.68 1.33
N PHE A 782 -0.34 -31.62 0.01
CA PHE A 782 0.31 -32.73 -0.73
C PHE A 782 1.84 -32.85 -0.56
N LYS A 783 2.46 -32.14 0.40
CA LYS A 783 3.92 -32.17 0.53
C LYS A 783 4.50 -33.58 0.72
N ASN A 784 3.71 -34.52 1.27
CA ASN A 784 4.17 -35.88 1.55
C ASN A 784 3.32 -37.01 0.93
N GLU A 785 2.16 -36.71 0.33
CA GLU A 785 1.19 -37.75 -0.07
C GLU A 785 1.17 -38.04 -1.57
N THR A 786 0.61 -39.20 -1.93
CA THR A 786 0.48 -39.62 -3.32
C THR A 786 -0.41 -38.64 -4.09
N PRO A 787 0.01 -38.16 -5.27
CA PRO A 787 -0.79 -37.23 -6.05
C PRO A 787 -2.12 -37.85 -6.45
N VAL A 788 -3.17 -37.03 -6.49
CA VAL A 788 -4.54 -37.43 -6.83
C VAL A 788 -4.55 -38.13 -8.19
N ASP A 789 -5.17 -39.32 -8.24
CA ASP A 789 -5.32 -40.11 -9.47
C ASP A 789 -5.94 -39.27 -10.60
N ARG A 790 -5.33 -39.30 -11.78
CA ARG A 790 -5.78 -38.61 -13.00
C ARG A 790 -7.27 -38.79 -13.30
N LEU A 791 -7.82 -39.99 -13.09
CA LEU A 791 -9.23 -40.29 -13.40
C LEU A 791 -10.17 -39.48 -12.50
N LYS A 792 -9.72 -39.18 -11.28
CA LYS A 792 -10.47 -38.40 -10.30
C LYS A 792 -10.58 -36.93 -10.69
N ILE A 793 -9.54 -36.35 -11.30
CA ILE A 793 -9.56 -34.96 -11.80
C ILE A 793 -10.49 -34.82 -13.01
N VAL A 794 -10.47 -35.80 -13.91
CA VAL A 794 -11.39 -35.87 -15.05
C VAL A 794 -12.84 -35.87 -14.57
N ALA A 795 -13.14 -36.60 -13.49
CA ALA A 795 -14.48 -36.62 -12.91
C ALA A 795 -14.91 -35.26 -12.33
N LEU A 796 -14.00 -34.54 -11.66
CA LEU A 796 -14.29 -33.21 -11.11
C LEU A 796 -14.47 -32.14 -12.18
N SER A 797 -13.58 -32.08 -13.17
CA SER A 797 -13.71 -31.14 -14.28
C SER A 797 -14.98 -31.43 -15.10
N GLY A 798 -15.28 -32.71 -15.36
CA GLY A 798 -16.52 -33.14 -16.02
C GLY A 798 -17.79 -33.03 -15.17
N ALA A 799 -17.69 -32.53 -13.93
CA ALA A 799 -18.84 -32.30 -13.05
C ALA A 799 -19.66 -31.07 -13.48
N CYS A 800 -19.04 -30.10 -14.13
CA CYS A 800 -19.74 -28.95 -14.68
C CYS A 800 -20.42 -29.32 -16.00
N ALA A 801 -21.52 -28.64 -16.35
CA ALA A 801 -22.04 -28.74 -17.71
C ALA A 801 -20.98 -28.27 -18.72
N PRO A 802 -20.97 -28.80 -19.96
CA PRO A 802 -20.06 -28.34 -21.01
C PRO A 802 -20.10 -26.81 -21.10
N GLU A 803 -18.94 -26.17 -21.22
CA GLU A 803 -18.85 -24.70 -21.29
C GLU A 803 -19.44 -23.93 -20.07
N HIS A 804 -19.57 -24.56 -18.90
CA HIS A 804 -19.95 -23.84 -17.67
C HIS A 804 -18.78 -23.56 -16.72
N LEU A 805 -17.70 -24.35 -16.76
CA LEU A 805 -16.56 -24.15 -15.85
C LEU A 805 -15.82 -22.85 -16.22
N VAL A 806 -15.82 -21.88 -15.30
CA VAL A 806 -15.19 -20.55 -15.45
C VAL A 806 -13.90 -20.46 -14.65
N ASN A 807 -13.91 -20.96 -13.41
CA ASN A 807 -12.75 -20.93 -12.51
C ASN A 807 -12.36 -22.36 -12.14
N PHE A 808 -11.13 -22.74 -12.44
CA PHE A 808 -10.59 -24.04 -12.07
C PHE A 808 -9.25 -23.88 -11.38
N LYS A 809 -9.19 -24.25 -10.09
CA LYS A 809 -7.95 -24.29 -9.32
C LYS A 809 -7.72 -25.71 -8.80
N ILE A 810 -6.62 -26.35 -9.16
CA ILE A 810 -6.33 -27.72 -8.73
C ILE A 810 -4.83 -28.02 -8.62
N GLY A 811 -4.48 -28.90 -7.67
CA GLY A 811 -3.16 -29.54 -7.61
C GLY A 811 -3.16 -30.89 -8.34
N LEU A 812 -2.21 -31.12 -9.24
CA LEU A 812 -2.08 -32.33 -10.09
C LEU A 812 -0.66 -32.90 -10.02
N SER A 813 -0.49 -34.21 -10.16
CA SER A 813 0.85 -34.79 -10.45
C SER A 813 1.36 -34.37 -11.82
N MET A 814 0.48 -34.42 -12.81
CA MET A 814 0.75 -34.22 -14.22
C MET A 814 -0.51 -33.77 -14.95
N LEU A 815 -0.35 -33.04 -16.05
CA LEU A 815 -1.46 -32.64 -16.91
C LEU A 815 -1.48 -33.53 -18.15
N ASP A 816 -2.11 -34.70 -18.03
CA ASP A 816 -2.16 -35.71 -19.09
C ASP A 816 -3.20 -35.39 -20.19
N LEU A 817 -3.24 -36.22 -21.23
CA LEU A 817 -4.19 -36.06 -22.33
C LEU A 817 -5.66 -36.10 -21.86
N PHE A 818 -5.97 -36.92 -20.85
CA PHE A 818 -7.33 -37.07 -20.34
C PHE A 818 -7.80 -35.83 -19.57
N THR A 819 -6.96 -35.33 -18.66
CA THR A 819 -7.22 -34.10 -17.89
C THR A 819 -7.28 -32.88 -18.81
N THR A 820 -6.39 -32.83 -19.80
CA THR A 820 -6.43 -31.80 -20.84
C THR A 820 -7.74 -31.88 -21.62
N GLY A 821 -8.14 -33.08 -22.05
CA GLY A 821 -9.38 -33.31 -22.79
C GLY A 821 -10.64 -32.89 -22.02
N SER A 822 -10.70 -33.19 -20.72
CA SER A 822 -11.83 -32.79 -19.87
C SER A 822 -11.89 -31.28 -19.66
N LEU A 823 -10.76 -30.60 -19.51
CA LEU A 823 -10.73 -29.13 -19.43
C LEU A 823 -11.07 -28.46 -20.77
N LEU A 824 -10.70 -29.07 -21.89
CA LEU A 824 -11.07 -28.58 -23.23
C LEU A 824 -12.58 -28.64 -23.50
N TRP A 825 -13.36 -29.41 -22.73
CA TRP A 825 -14.84 -29.32 -22.77
C TRP A 825 -15.38 -27.97 -22.27
N HIS A 826 -14.52 -27.17 -21.66
CA HIS A 826 -14.85 -25.83 -21.16
C HIS A 826 -14.02 -24.74 -21.86
N LYS A 827 -13.49 -25.03 -23.06
CA LYS A 827 -12.57 -24.12 -23.79
C LYS A 827 -13.10 -22.69 -23.98
N ASP A 828 -14.41 -22.52 -24.10
CA ASP A 828 -15.04 -21.22 -24.36
C ASP A 828 -15.43 -20.48 -23.07
N SER A 829 -15.63 -21.18 -21.95
CA SER A 829 -16.03 -20.61 -20.66
C SER A 829 -14.89 -20.45 -19.65
N LEU A 830 -13.85 -21.28 -19.76
CA LEU A 830 -12.76 -21.34 -18.81
C LEU A 830 -11.95 -20.05 -18.86
N SER A 831 -12.08 -19.24 -17.81
CA SER A 831 -11.52 -17.89 -17.72
C SER A 831 -10.30 -17.84 -16.80
N ASN A 832 -10.34 -18.54 -15.67
CA ASN A 832 -9.24 -18.57 -14.70
C ASN A 832 -8.81 -20.02 -14.44
N LEU A 833 -7.54 -20.33 -14.72
CA LEU A 833 -6.94 -21.64 -14.54
C LEU A 833 -5.72 -21.52 -13.60
N ASP A 834 -5.75 -22.17 -12.45
CA ASP A 834 -4.67 -22.17 -11.45
C ASP A 834 -4.25 -23.62 -11.16
N LEU A 835 -3.12 -24.04 -11.72
CA LEU A 835 -2.59 -25.40 -11.66
C LEU A 835 -1.34 -25.45 -10.78
N THR A 836 -1.37 -26.28 -9.74
CA THR A 836 -0.15 -26.67 -8.99
C THR A 836 0.29 -28.05 -9.48
N LEU A 837 1.49 -28.19 -10.03
CA LEU A 837 2.01 -29.41 -10.64
C LEU A 837 3.15 -29.99 -9.80
N TYR A 838 2.98 -31.20 -9.25
CA TYR A 838 3.93 -31.80 -8.29
C TYR A 838 5.11 -32.58 -8.92
N GLY A 839 5.31 -32.48 -10.24
CA GLY A 839 6.53 -32.94 -10.93
C GLY A 839 6.82 -34.44 -10.91
N ARG A 840 5.82 -35.31 -10.68
CA ARG A 840 6.00 -36.79 -10.61
C ARG A 840 5.65 -37.54 -11.91
N GLY A 841 5.38 -36.87 -13.02
CA GLY A 841 4.95 -37.49 -14.28
C GLY A 841 5.79 -37.09 -15.50
N ASP A 842 5.37 -37.55 -16.68
CA ASP A 842 5.97 -37.14 -17.96
C ASP A 842 5.80 -35.63 -18.15
N GLN A 843 6.93 -34.92 -18.05
CA GLN A 843 6.99 -33.47 -18.25
C GLN A 843 6.55 -33.09 -19.67
N GLY A 844 6.89 -33.90 -20.67
CA GLY A 844 6.52 -33.68 -22.06
C GLY A 844 5.01 -33.72 -22.27
N GLU A 845 4.33 -34.70 -21.66
CA GLU A 845 2.87 -34.78 -21.71
C GLU A 845 2.22 -33.56 -21.04
N THR A 846 2.72 -33.16 -19.87
CA THR A 846 2.22 -32.00 -19.13
C THR A 846 2.34 -30.69 -19.92
N ILE A 847 3.49 -30.48 -20.57
CA ILE A 847 3.70 -29.32 -21.44
C ILE A 847 2.81 -29.37 -22.68
N ASN A 848 2.62 -30.55 -23.28
CA ASN A 848 1.69 -30.73 -24.40
C ASN A 848 0.23 -30.47 -23.97
N GLY A 849 -0.15 -30.86 -22.76
CA GLY A 849 -1.45 -30.54 -22.18
C GLY A 849 -1.65 -29.03 -22.02
N LEU A 850 -0.68 -28.34 -21.41
CA LEU A 850 -0.73 -26.88 -21.23
C LEU A 850 -0.79 -26.15 -22.57
N ARG A 851 0.01 -26.60 -23.54
CA ARG A 851 0.00 -26.13 -24.92
C ARG A 851 -1.36 -26.27 -25.57
N ASN A 852 -2.01 -27.42 -25.40
CA ASN A 852 -3.33 -27.66 -25.95
C ASN A 852 -4.38 -26.74 -25.31
N LEU A 853 -4.32 -26.52 -23.98
CA LEU A 853 -5.21 -25.59 -23.30
C LEU A 853 -5.00 -24.14 -23.78
N LEU A 854 -3.75 -23.66 -23.81
CA LEU A 854 -3.43 -22.31 -24.30
C LEU A 854 -3.69 -22.14 -25.81
N GLY A 855 -3.66 -23.23 -26.56
CA GLY A 855 -3.93 -23.26 -28.00
C GLY A 855 -5.40 -23.37 -28.37
N GLN A 856 -6.30 -23.71 -27.44
CA GLN A 856 -7.71 -23.98 -27.75
C GLN A 856 -8.71 -23.25 -26.85
N CYS A 857 -8.36 -22.91 -25.61
CA CYS A 857 -9.26 -22.25 -24.66
C CYS A 857 -9.31 -20.73 -24.88
N ARG A 858 -10.18 -20.28 -25.79
CA ARG A 858 -10.29 -18.85 -26.16
C ARG A 858 -10.74 -17.95 -25.00
N GLY A 859 -11.46 -18.51 -24.02
CA GLY A 859 -11.96 -17.79 -22.85
C GLY A 859 -10.92 -17.44 -21.79
N LEU A 860 -9.71 -18.02 -21.84
CA LEU A 860 -8.72 -17.88 -20.77
C LEU A 860 -8.23 -16.43 -20.62
N LYS A 861 -8.44 -15.88 -19.43
CA LYS A 861 -7.95 -14.56 -18.99
C LYS A 861 -6.78 -14.67 -18.03
N ARG A 862 -6.75 -15.67 -17.15
CA ARG A 862 -5.64 -15.85 -16.21
C ARG A 862 -5.22 -17.30 -16.14
N VAL A 863 -3.93 -17.54 -16.30
CA VAL A 863 -3.33 -18.86 -16.17
C VAL A 863 -2.18 -18.77 -15.18
N THR A 864 -2.30 -19.50 -14.08
CA THR A 864 -1.24 -19.70 -13.09
C THR A 864 -0.83 -21.16 -13.13
N VAL A 865 0.46 -21.41 -13.31
CA VAL A 865 1.06 -22.75 -13.24
C VAL A 865 2.20 -22.69 -12.24
N ILE A 866 2.06 -23.40 -11.13
CA ILE A 866 3.07 -23.51 -10.08
C ILE A 866 3.64 -24.93 -10.13
N TRP A 867 4.93 -25.06 -10.45
CA TRP A 867 5.62 -26.34 -10.41
C TRP A 867 6.24 -26.55 -9.03
N GLU A 868 5.72 -27.51 -8.28
CA GLU A 868 6.22 -27.94 -6.96
C GLU A 868 6.89 -29.32 -7.09
N GLY A 869 8.07 -29.37 -7.71
CA GLY A 869 8.80 -30.63 -7.95
C GLY A 869 10.20 -30.38 -8.49
N GLN A 870 10.82 -31.40 -9.10
CA GLN A 870 12.08 -31.21 -9.83
C GLN A 870 11.88 -30.15 -10.92
N ASN A 871 12.80 -29.19 -11.03
CA ASN A 871 12.73 -28.12 -12.03
C ASN A 871 12.47 -28.72 -13.42
N LEU A 872 11.52 -28.14 -14.15
CA LEU A 872 11.31 -28.46 -15.56
C LEU A 872 12.60 -28.16 -16.33
N ASP A 873 13.05 -29.12 -17.14
CA ASP A 873 14.18 -28.89 -18.04
C ASP A 873 13.90 -27.68 -18.95
N ARG A 874 14.95 -26.92 -19.24
CA ARG A 874 14.90 -25.67 -20.02
C ARG A 874 14.31 -25.85 -21.42
N ALA A 875 14.46 -27.05 -21.99
CA ALA A 875 13.84 -27.42 -23.26
C ALA A 875 12.30 -27.37 -23.20
N HIS A 876 11.72 -27.79 -22.07
CA HIS A 876 10.26 -27.82 -21.87
C HIS A 876 9.66 -26.42 -21.76
N GLY A 877 10.29 -25.52 -21.00
CA GLY A 877 9.87 -24.12 -20.91
C GLY A 877 9.89 -23.42 -22.26
N SER A 878 10.97 -23.63 -23.04
CA SER A 878 11.11 -23.10 -24.40
C SER A 878 10.04 -23.66 -25.35
N SER A 879 9.73 -24.95 -25.21
CA SER A 879 8.70 -25.64 -26.00
C SER A 879 7.29 -25.09 -25.75
N LEU A 880 6.96 -24.70 -24.51
CA LEU A 880 5.66 -24.09 -24.16
C LEU A 880 5.49 -22.70 -24.79
N LEU A 881 6.55 -21.89 -24.80
CA LEU A 881 6.54 -20.53 -25.34
C LEU A 881 6.63 -20.47 -26.88
N SER A 882 7.01 -21.58 -27.52
CA SER A 882 7.25 -21.61 -28.97
C SER A 882 5.98 -21.56 -29.83
N ILE A 883 4.79 -21.67 -29.23
CA ILE A 883 3.53 -21.91 -29.95
C ILE A 883 2.62 -20.68 -29.96
N PRO A 884 1.91 -20.42 -31.07
CA PRO A 884 0.89 -19.39 -31.12
C PRO A 884 -0.24 -19.72 -30.13
N TRP A 885 -0.39 -18.89 -29.09
CA TRP A 885 -1.49 -18.99 -28.15
C TRP A 885 -2.79 -18.51 -28.82
N ALA A 886 -3.86 -19.31 -28.71
CA ALA A 886 -5.18 -18.92 -29.21
C ALA A 886 -5.97 -18.05 -28.21
N CYS A 887 -5.51 -17.99 -26.95
CA CYS A 887 -6.06 -17.15 -25.89
C CYS A 887 -5.79 -15.65 -26.14
N SER A 888 -6.44 -15.06 -27.14
CA SER A 888 -6.32 -13.62 -27.42
C SER A 888 -6.78 -12.72 -26.26
N GLY A 889 -7.55 -13.26 -25.31
CA GLY A 889 -8.00 -12.56 -24.10
C GLY A 889 -7.13 -12.74 -22.86
N LEU A 890 -5.95 -13.36 -22.96
CA LEU A 890 -5.09 -13.65 -21.81
C LEU A 890 -4.57 -12.36 -21.16
N GLU A 891 -5.03 -12.07 -19.94
CA GLU A 891 -4.63 -10.90 -19.16
C GLU A 891 -3.42 -11.17 -18.25
N GLY A 892 -3.25 -12.40 -17.77
CA GLY A 892 -2.16 -12.77 -16.88
C GLY A 892 -1.68 -14.21 -17.08
N LEU A 893 -0.36 -14.37 -17.18
CA LEU A 893 0.31 -15.67 -17.21
C LEU A 893 1.38 -15.71 -16.11
N THR A 894 1.22 -16.59 -15.14
CA THR A 894 2.19 -16.82 -14.06
C THR A 894 2.73 -18.24 -14.18
N LEU A 895 4.03 -18.38 -14.45
CA LEU A 895 4.73 -19.66 -14.46
C LEU A 895 5.80 -19.64 -13.35
N ARG A 896 5.65 -20.51 -12.35
CA ARG A 896 6.59 -20.63 -11.22
C ARG A 896 7.21 -22.02 -11.22
N GLY A 897 8.53 -22.10 -10.98
CA GLY A 897 9.27 -23.37 -10.97
C GLY A 897 9.63 -23.88 -12.37
N MET A 898 9.61 -23.02 -13.39
CA MET A 898 10.04 -23.32 -14.75
C MET A 898 11.34 -22.59 -15.07
N GLU A 899 12.40 -23.33 -15.41
CA GLU A 899 13.58 -22.73 -16.03
C GLU A 899 13.34 -22.55 -17.53
N ILE A 900 13.71 -21.38 -18.08
CA ILE A 900 13.60 -21.09 -19.51
C ILE A 900 15.02 -20.90 -20.05
N GLN A 901 15.38 -21.63 -21.11
CA GLN A 901 16.64 -21.37 -21.81
C GLN A 901 16.53 -20.02 -22.51
N PRO A 902 17.52 -19.12 -22.34
CA PRO A 902 17.66 -18.00 -23.26
C PRO A 902 17.74 -18.57 -24.68
N ILE A 903 16.89 -18.11 -25.60
CA ILE A 903 16.96 -18.55 -27.00
C ILE A 903 18.28 -18.02 -27.58
N GLU A 904 19.27 -18.91 -27.74
CA GLU A 904 20.50 -18.58 -28.45
C GLU A 904 20.19 -18.36 -29.93
N VAL A 905 20.19 -17.10 -30.37
CA VAL A 905 19.92 -16.69 -31.75
C VAL A 905 20.98 -17.22 -32.74
N ASN A 906 22.08 -17.77 -32.24
CA ASN A 906 23.26 -18.14 -33.02
C ASN A 906 23.12 -19.42 -33.86
N ASN A 907 22.04 -20.20 -33.71
CA ASN A 907 21.81 -21.45 -34.46
C ASN A 907 20.71 -21.38 -35.52
N ILE A 908 20.34 -20.19 -36.00
CA ILE A 908 19.46 -20.06 -37.18
C ILE A 908 20.31 -20.33 -38.43
N SER A 909 20.33 -21.58 -38.89
CA SER A 909 20.95 -21.94 -40.16
C SER A 909 20.28 -21.19 -41.33
N ILE A 910 21.12 -20.66 -42.22
CA ILE A 910 20.71 -20.04 -43.48
C ILE A 910 20.01 -21.11 -44.30
N GLY A 911 18.68 -21.05 -44.35
CA GLY A 911 17.79 -22.12 -44.84
C GLY A 911 16.48 -22.21 -44.07
N ASN A 912 16.38 -21.53 -42.91
CA ASN A 912 15.15 -21.45 -42.13
C ASN A 912 14.06 -20.62 -42.86
N PRO A 913 12.83 -21.15 -43.05
CA PRO A 913 11.70 -20.45 -43.65
C PRO A 913 11.39 -19.09 -42.99
N VAL A 914 11.76 -18.93 -41.72
CA VAL A 914 11.61 -17.67 -40.96
C VAL A 914 12.52 -16.57 -41.49
N ALA A 915 13.76 -16.90 -41.91
CA ALA A 915 14.69 -15.93 -42.48
C ALA A 915 14.21 -15.44 -43.86
N GLU A 916 13.65 -16.34 -44.67
CA GLU A 916 13.07 -16.01 -45.98
C GLU A 916 11.74 -15.24 -45.84
N MET A 917 10.91 -15.53 -44.83
CA MET A 917 9.71 -14.75 -44.51
C MET A 917 10.03 -13.33 -44.04
N ILE A 918 11.10 -13.16 -43.25
CA ILE A 918 11.59 -11.85 -42.80
C ILE A 918 12.15 -11.07 -44.00
N LYS A 919 12.99 -11.69 -44.83
CA LYS A 919 13.47 -11.08 -46.09
C LYS A 919 12.32 -10.66 -47.02
N ALA A 920 11.30 -11.51 -47.20
CA ALA A 920 10.15 -11.20 -48.04
C ALA A 920 9.30 -10.03 -47.50
N LYS A 921 9.19 -9.89 -46.17
CA LYS A 921 8.52 -8.73 -45.56
C LYS A 921 9.34 -7.44 -45.65
N PHE A 922 10.67 -7.52 -45.58
CA PHE A 922 11.55 -6.36 -45.72
C PHE A 922 11.77 -5.91 -47.18
N ALA A 923 11.70 -6.83 -48.15
CA ALA A 923 11.81 -6.52 -49.58
C ALA A 923 10.63 -5.68 -50.13
N ASN A 924 9.50 -5.63 -49.42
CA ASN A 924 8.33 -4.81 -49.79
C ASN A 924 8.38 -3.37 -49.25
N LEU A 925 9.41 -3.01 -48.48
CA LEU A 925 9.67 -1.63 -48.06
C LEU A 925 10.57 -1.01 -49.12
N GLY A 926 10.02 -0.10 -49.94
CA GLY A 926 10.65 0.44 -51.15
C GLY A 926 12.04 1.10 -50.95
N PRO A 927 12.71 1.49 -52.05
CA PRO A 927 14.15 1.79 -52.11
C PRO A 927 14.64 2.99 -51.28
N ASP A 928 13.76 3.74 -50.61
CA ASP A 928 14.13 4.93 -49.82
C ASP A 928 14.49 4.63 -48.34
N PHE A 929 14.52 3.36 -47.93
CA PHE A 929 14.84 2.98 -46.55
C PHE A 929 16.35 2.83 -46.31
N VAL A 930 17.04 3.95 -46.08
CA VAL A 930 18.50 4.07 -45.83
C VAL A 930 19.00 3.27 -44.59
N TYR A 931 18.11 2.76 -43.74
CA TYR A 931 18.47 2.00 -42.54
C TYR A 931 18.75 0.51 -42.77
N THR A 932 18.27 -0.09 -43.87
CA THR A 932 18.35 -1.54 -44.09
C THR A 932 19.79 -2.00 -44.36
N GLN A 933 20.58 -1.18 -45.06
CA GLN A 933 22.00 -1.47 -45.35
C GLN A 933 22.90 -1.30 -44.12
N LYS A 934 22.58 -0.37 -43.21
CA LYS A 934 23.33 -0.17 -41.95
C LYS A 934 23.09 -1.31 -40.95
N LEU A 935 21.87 -1.83 -40.88
CA LEU A 935 21.55 -3.00 -40.07
C LEU A 935 22.23 -4.27 -40.60
N LEU A 936 22.24 -4.49 -41.92
CA LEU A 936 22.96 -5.61 -42.54
C LEU A 936 24.48 -5.51 -42.35
N ASN A 937 25.05 -4.30 -42.40
CA ASN A 937 26.47 -4.08 -42.13
C ASN A 937 26.84 -4.27 -40.65
N TYR A 938 25.91 -4.04 -39.72
CA TYR A 938 26.12 -4.32 -38.30
C TYR A 938 26.19 -5.83 -38.00
N PHE A 939 25.50 -6.66 -38.78
CA PHE A 939 25.58 -8.13 -38.69
C PHE A 939 26.84 -8.71 -39.36
N GLY A 940 27.43 -8.01 -40.34
CA GLY A 940 28.65 -8.45 -41.04
C GLY A 940 29.96 -8.31 -40.24
N TRP A 941 29.97 -7.55 -39.14
CA TRP A 941 31.18 -7.27 -38.35
C TRP A 941 31.46 -8.28 -37.23
N LEU A 942 30.61 -9.30 -37.04
CA LEU A 942 30.76 -10.33 -36.01
C LEU A 942 31.51 -11.60 -36.48
N TYR A 943 32.34 -11.48 -37.52
CA TYR A 943 33.17 -12.58 -38.00
C TYR A 943 34.66 -12.27 -37.81
N ILE A 944 35.22 -12.66 -36.66
CA ILE A 944 36.65 -12.91 -36.48
C ILE A 944 36.79 -14.26 -35.76
N PRO A 945 37.42 -15.28 -36.39
CA PRO A 945 37.64 -16.56 -35.76
C PRO A 945 38.92 -16.53 -34.91
N GLY A 946 38.80 -16.86 -33.62
CA GLY A 946 39.93 -17.27 -32.81
C GLY A 946 40.00 -16.65 -31.41
N TYR A 947 40.13 -17.55 -30.43
CA TYR A 947 40.46 -17.31 -29.01
C TYR A 947 39.36 -16.67 -28.15
N TYR A 948 38.65 -17.48 -27.36
CA TYR A 948 38.51 -17.38 -25.90
C TYR A 948 37.86 -18.68 -25.35
N SER A 949 38.33 -19.13 -24.18
CA SER A 949 37.90 -20.33 -23.46
C SER A 949 36.58 -20.14 -22.70
N SER A 950 35.96 -21.25 -22.31
CA SER A 950 34.55 -21.45 -21.98
C SER A 950 34.07 -21.05 -20.57
N GLU A 951 34.69 -20.09 -19.87
CA GLU A 951 34.24 -19.68 -18.54
C GLU A 951 34.24 -18.15 -18.47
N ASP A 952 33.13 -17.59 -17.97
CA ASP A 952 32.78 -16.16 -17.83
C ASP A 952 32.05 -15.49 -19.01
N TRP A 953 30.71 -15.54 -18.95
CA TRP A 953 29.80 -14.63 -19.69
C TRP A 953 29.00 -13.79 -18.69
N PRO A 954 29.03 -12.45 -18.76
CA PRO A 954 28.10 -11.61 -18.00
C PRO A 954 26.74 -11.57 -18.68
N ALA A 955 25.67 -11.68 -17.88
CA ALA A 955 24.28 -11.66 -18.33
C ALA A 955 23.90 -10.28 -18.89
N ASP A 956 23.88 -10.14 -20.22
CA ASP A 956 23.50 -8.91 -20.91
C ASP A 956 21.96 -8.68 -20.92
N PRO A 957 21.45 -7.58 -20.33
CA PRO A 957 20.03 -7.25 -20.34
C PRO A 957 19.46 -6.92 -21.73
N VAL A 958 20.29 -6.57 -22.71
CA VAL A 958 19.85 -6.31 -24.10
C VAL A 958 19.34 -7.59 -24.77
N PHE A 959 19.96 -8.73 -24.46
CA PHE A 959 19.55 -10.04 -24.99
C PHE A 959 18.19 -10.50 -24.44
N ARG A 960 17.89 -10.14 -23.17
CA ARG A 960 16.60 -10.43 -22.51
C ARG A 960 15.44 -9.61 -23.09
N LEU A 961 15.72 -8.36 -23.52
CA LEU A 961 14.75 -7.50 -24.21
C LEU A 961 14.41 -8.02 -25.63
N LEU A 962 15.39 -8.66 -26.29
CA LEU A 962 15.23 -9.25 -27.62
C LEU A 962 14.24 -10.43 -27.59
N LEU A 963 14.27 -11.26 -26.52
CA LEU A 963 13.37 -12.40 -26.34
C LEU A 963 11.88 -11.96 -26.25
N VAL A 964 11.61 -10.89 -25.50
CA VAL A 964 10.25 -10.30 -25.37
C VAL A 964 9.80 -9.69 -26.71
N SER A 965 10.73 -9.09 -27.46
CA SER A 965 10.47 -8.48 -28.77
C SER A 965 10.20 -9.54 -29.85
N MET A 966 10.91 -10.68 -29.81
CA MET A 966 10.69 -11.81 -30.72
C MET A 966 9.37 -12.55 -30.45
N LEU A 967 8.94 -12.65 -29.19
CA LEU A 967 7.62 -13.18 -28.83
C LEU A 967 6.49 -12.24 -29.30
N ALA A 968 6.71 -10.92 -29.28
CA ALA A 968 5.75 -9.93 -29.79
C ALA A 968 5.62 -9.90 -31.32
N LEU A 969 6.67 -10.29 -32.07
CA LEU A 969 6.68 -10.30 -33.54
C LEU A 969 6.07 -11.56 -34.19
N ARG A 970 5.80 -12.62 -33.41
CA ARG A 970 5.30 -13.91 -33.93
C ARG A 970 3.77 -14.06 -33.97
N SER A 971 2.99 -13.15 -33.39
CA SER A 971 1.51 -13.25 -33.39
C SER A 971 0.83 -11.87 -33.26
N PRO A 972 -0.29 -11.59 -33.95
CA PRO A 972 -1.10 -10.41 -33.73
C PRO A 972 -1.89 -10.58 -32.42
N LEU A 973 -1.23 -10.46 -31.26
CA LEU A 973 -1.88 -10.53 -29.95
C LEU A 973 -2.26 -9.12 -29.48
N PRO A 974 -3.56 -8.78 -29.33
CA PRO A 974 -3.97 -7.63 -28.55
C PRO A 974 -3.90 -7.99 -27.05
N ILE A 975 -3.29 -7.11 -26.24
CA ILE A 975 -3.53 -6.99 -24.78
C ILE A 975 -3.07 -8.19 -23.90
N LEU A 976 -1.78 -8.54 -23.90
CA LEU A 976 -1.17 -9.29 -22.79
C LEU A 976 -0.69 -8.30 -21.72
N LYS A 977 -1.30 -8.29 -20.52
CA LYS A 977 -1.04 -7.26 -19.49
C LYS A 977 0.12 -7.59 -18.55
N VAL A 978 0.35 -8.86 -18.19
CA VAL A 978 1.40 -9.28 -17.23
C VAL A 978 1.91 -10.70 -17.52
N ILE A 979 3.23 -10.88 -17.64
CA ILE A 979 3.90 -12.19 -17.55
C ILE A 979 4.71 -12.24 -16.26
N GLN A 980 4.58 -13.30 -15.46
CA GLN A 980 5.45 -13.57 -14.31
C GLN A 980 6.20 -14.89 -14.50
N LEU A 981 7.53 -14.85 -14.46
CA LEU A 981 8.41 -16.03 -14.54
C LEU A 981 9.22 -16.11 -13.25
N ASN A 982 9.07 -17.19 -12.49
CA ASN A 982 9.81 -17.43 -11.24
C ASN A 982 9.76 -16.25 -10.23
N GLY A 983 8.64 -15.52 -10.19
CA GLY A 983 8.44 -14.37 -9.30
C GLY A 983 8.93 -13.03 -9.87
N GLU A 984 9.51 -12.99 -11.07
CA GLU A 984 9.88 -11.77 -11.78
C GLU A 984 8.78 -11.35 -12.77
N THR A 985 8.44 -10.05 -12.81
CA THR A 985 7.33 -9.50 -13.62
C THR A 985 7.83 -8.84 -14.90
N TYR A 986 7.28 -9.22 -16.06
CA TYR A 986 7.62 -8.75 -17.40
C TYR A 986 6.38 -8.14 -18.09
N LEU A 987 6.50 -6.93 -18.67
CA LEU A 987 5.40 -6.19 -19.33
C LEU A 987 5.67 -6.02 -20.83
N LYS A 988 4.61 -6.07 -21.66
CA LYS A 988 4.67 -5.82 -23.11
C LYS A 988 4.88 -4.31 -23.39
N PRO A 989 5.86 -3.90 -24.22
CA PRO A 989 5.93 -2.52 -24.70
C PRO A 989 4.83 -2.26 -25.75
N SER A 990 4.06 -1.19 -25.60
CA SER A 990 3.02 -0.79 -26.54
C SER A 990 3.62 -0.07 -27.75
N LEU A 991 3.89 -0.80 -28.83
CA LEU A 991 4.09 -0.23 -30.16
C LEU A 991 2.73 -0.20 -30.89
N THR A 992 2.09 0.96 -30.93
CA THR A 992 0.99 1.22 -31.87
C THR A 992 1.58 1.78 -33.16
N PHE A 993 1.59 0.97 -34.22
CA PHE A 993 1.74 1.46 -35.58
C PHE A 993 0.41 2.09 -36.03
N GLN A 994 0.40 3.40 -36.28
CA GLN A 994 -0.60 4.04 -37.13
C GLN A 994 0.13 4.54 -38.38
N GLN A 995 -0.24 3.91 -39.51
CA GLN A 995 0.16 4.12 -40.92
C GLN A 995 1.58 4.59 -41.23
#